data_AF-A0A2E7EF94-F1
#
_entry.id   AF-A0A2E7EF94-F1
#
_cell.length_a   1.000
_cell.length_b   1.000
_cell.length_c   1.000
_cell.angle_alpha   90.00
_cell.angle_beta   90.00
_cell.angle_gamma   90.00
#
_symmetry.space_group_name_H-M   'P 1'
#
loop_
_entity.id
_entity.type
_entity.pdbx_description
1 polymer ?
#
loop_
_entity_poly.entity_id
_entity_poly.type
_entity_poly.pdbx_seq_one_letter_code
_entity_poly.pdbx_strand_id
1 'polypeptide(L)'
;MTTTYLKLVKALLIAFLIPFWVVGITLDSSMSVRAAVQEEDDDRDREEFEEEEEEFDEEEGEHLGELFEIREELERELEEVESSAARLKERISMIDEFIEKVKRRFVLEEQVEQAEEDGDDARAEKLVREVERLDAEIETRERILEIEYELFEVEEGLREAREEDDEESIELHEGLIEGLREVQEITKKLIPVYLNGPESAEVRLEQERVRITTRLEKIFHSLRVLEELREAEEEDDEERIEELEEKLRELRRGIDQRNSDSAQEEDDEGNASVEIPQPIVVNEQTLSPYANMDIQRDVAPLLRKYCVDCHGNDSSSGELNLEELLIESPIVRSRKQWINVIEQTKNHVMPTEDGLQPDREDRKTIVLALHHAIHNFDYSDIRDPGFEATRRLTHREYSNTVRDLFGIEIDVVDRFPDDLTATSGFDNSANSLFIQPLLMERYIGIAEYVVMSALPLQPQGAAEEAARKHFFKDRPSSPEEVKQAATRLLEKFLLRAFRRPFKPGEVQRYVRPVVAAVQSGTDYESAIRSSLQTILISPSFLLLTESIRGTGSEPYRASDWELASRLSYFLWASMPDDELFELAAAGRLRDNNVLRQQVDRMINDPKADTLGTVFASQWLGSQHLGVRMRLDPIDNPWCTESLMTAMRDETSMFFNHLVRQNRPITELINADYTFLNQELAKLYNIQGVQGAKMRLVKLEDTKRRGGIFGQGSLLAVTSAPYRTSPVSRGHWILDNVLGTPPPPPPPNVSELPEEIEENRRLSFREKLELHRSKPNCYACHSQMDPLGFSLEQYDWFGRYRTRRGRQTIDPKGQLPNGTEFTGLAGLKQVIVEQRRDDLVRQMSQKMLSYALGRQLEYYDEPAIRQIVSKVMAENDQMQTLLQEVVLSFPFQYKMNRPSQVATTEKP
;
A
#
# COMPACT_ATOMS: atom_id res chain seq x y z
N MET A 1 6.38 -28.46 -21.39
CA MET A 1 6.55 -27.07 -21.90
C MET A 1 6.81 -26.92 -23.41
N THR A 2 7.04 -27.98 -24.22
CA THR A 2 7.30 -27.85 -25.68
C THR A 2 6.13 -28.25 -26.60
N THR A 3 5.09 -28.93 -26.10
CA THR A 3 3.90 -29.32 -26.88
C THR A 3 2.79 -28.26 -26.86
N THR A 4 2.61 -27.56 -25.74
CA THR A 4 1.66 -26.43 -25.63
C THR A 4 2.11 -25.22 -26.45
N TYR A 5 3.43 -24.98 -26.54
CA TYR A 5 3.99 -23.91 -27.38
C TYR A 5 3.83 -24.20 -28.89
N LEU A 6 3.78 -25.48 -29.31
CA LEU A 6 3.58 -25.86 -30.72
C LEU A 6 2.11 -25.78 -31.15
N LYS A 7 1.17 -26.07 -30.24
CA LYS A 7 -0.29 -25.92 -30.47
C LYS A 7 -0.70 -24.44 -30.49
N LEU A 8 -0.15 -23.61 -29.59
CA LEU A 8 -0.39 -22.16 -29.59
C LEU A 8 0.22 -21.46 -30.82
N VAL A 9 1.41 -21.86 -31.27
CA VAL A 9 2.06 -21.31 -32.49
C VAL A 9 1.31 -21.75 -33.76
N LYS A 10 0.72 -22.96 -33.81
CA LYS A 10 -0.16 -23.37 -34.92
C LYS A 10 -1.48 -22.59 -34.94
N ALA A 11 -2.11 -22.37 -33.79
CA ALA A 11 -3.33 -21.57 -33.68
C ALA A 11 -3.08 -20.09 -34.06
N LEU A 12 -1.94 -19.52 -33.65
CA LEU A 12 -1.50 -18.18 -34.04
C LEU A 12 -1.11 -18.06 -35.53
N LEU A 13 -0.52 -19.11 -36.13
CA LEU A 13 -0.21 -19.14 -37.57
C LEU A 13 -1.48 -19.24 -38.45
N ILE A 14 -2.55 -19.90 -37.96
CA ILE A 14 -3.83 -19.99 -38.65
C ILE A 14 -4.61 -18.67 -38.52
N ALA A 15 -4.55 -18.00 -37.37
CA ALA A 15 -5.16 -16.70 -37.16
C ALA A 15 -4.48 -15.54 -37.93
N PHE A 16 -3.16 -15.63 -38.19
CA PHE A 16 -2.41 -14.57 -38.91
C PHE A 16 -2.32 -14.74 -40.44
N LEU A 17 -2.74 -15.87 -41.02
CA LEU A 17 -2.67 -16.09 -42.48
C LEU A 17 -3.98 -15.80 -43.25
N ILE A 18 -5.10 -15.58 -42.56
CA ILE A 18 -6.37 -15.25 -43.22
C ILE A 18 -6.48 -13.79 -43.71
N PRO A 19 -5.72 -12.79 -43.20
CA PRO A 19 -5.65 -11.50 -43.88
C PRO A 19 -4.80 -11.53 -45.17
N PHE A 20 -4.02 -12.58 -45.44
CA PHE A 20 -3.14 -12.64 -46.63
C PHE A 20 -3.66 -13.51 -47.79
N TRP A 21 -4.77 -14.23 -47.62
CA TRP A 21 -5.42 -14.95 -48.73
C TRP A 21 -6.61 -14.21 -49.36
N VAL A 22 -7.07 -13.11 -48.75
CA VAL A 22 -8.21 -12.30 -49.25
C VAL A 22 -7.78 -11.19 -50.24
N VAL A 23 -6.50 -11.08 -50.61
CA VAL A 23 -6.02 -10.08 -51.60
C VAL A 23 -5.49 -10.70 -52.90
N GLY A 24 -5.63 -12.02 -53.10
CA GLY A 24 -5.03 -12.70 -54.25
C GLY A 24 -5.89 -13.79 -54.87
N ILE A 25 -7.14 -13.50 -55.23
CA ILE A 25 -7.85 -14.05 -56.42
C ILE A 25 -9.02 -13.09 -56.70
N THR A 26 -8.75 -12.05 -57.48
CA THR A 26 -9.70 -11.57 -58.47
C THR A 26 -9.43 -12.32 -59.77
N LEU A 27 -10.48 -12.62 -60.55
CA LEU A 27 -10.51 -13.31 -61.86
C LEU A 27 -10.61 -14.84 -61.67
N ASP A 28 -11.60 -15.57 -62.19
CA ASP A 28 -12.23 -15.46 -63.51
C ASP A 28 -13.53 -16.32 -63.56
N SER A 29 -14.46 -15.93 -64.44
CA SER A 29 -15.56 -16.73 -65.05
C SER A 29 -16.56 -17.46 -64.14
N SER A 30 -17.78 -16.95 -63.91
CA SER A 30 -18.96 -17.09 -64.81
C SER A 30 -18.97 -18.32 -65.73
N MET A 31 -19.83 -19.30 -65.45
CA MET A 31 -20.70 -20.06 -66.38
C MET A 31 -21.39 -21.20 -65.60
N SER A 32 -22.72 -21.16 -65.46
CA SER A 32 -23.67 -22.13 -66.07
C SER A 32 -23.41 -23.59 -65.67
N VAL A 33 -24.29 -24.31 -64.96
CA VAL A 33 -25.51 -24.99 -65.46
C VAL A 33 -26.19 -25.60 -64.21
N ARG A 34 -27.38 -25.16 -63.77
CA ARG A 34 -28.74 -25.75 -63.98
C ARG A 34 -28.94 -27.25 -63.64
N ALA A 35 -29.93 -27.48 -62.76
CA ALA A 35 -30.83 -28.66 -62.62
C ALA A 35 -30.21 -29.93 -61.97
N ALA A 36 -30.90 -30.74 -61.16
CA ALA A 36 -32.31 -30.87 -60.82
C ALA A 36 -32.46 -31.55 -59.44
N VAL A 37 -33.52 -31.18 -58.72
CA VAL A 37 -34.22 -32.04 -57.76
C VAL A 37 -35.35 -32.70 -58.54
N GLN A 38 -35.46 -34.03 -58.51
CA GLN A 38 -36.76 -34.69 -58.71
C GLN A 38 -36.77 -36.10 -58.09
N GLU A 39 -37.89 -36.35 -57.41
CA GLU A 39 -38.38 -37.54 -56.72
C GLU A 39 -38.52 -38.81 -57.59
N GLU A 40 -38.80 -39.90 -56.87
CA GLU A 40 -39.59 -41.12 -57.19
C GLU A 40 -38.85 -42.47 -57.32
N ASP A 41 -39.21 -43.33 -56.36
CA ASP A 41 -39.60 -44.75 -56.45
C ASP A 41 -38.72 -45.77 -57.19
N ASP A 42 -38.35 -46.87 -56.52
CA ASP A 42 -39.02 -48.18 -56.72
C ASP A 42 -38.55 -49.22 -55.67
N ASP A 43 -39.52 -49.90 -55.06
CA ASP A 43 -39.36 -51.17 -54.37
C ASP A 43 -39.03 -52.26 -55.40
N ARG A 44 -38.03 -53.13 -55.16
CA ARG A 44 -38.09 -54.55 -55.54
C ARG A 44 -36.91 -55.40 -55.02
N ASP A 45 -37.33 -56.47 -54.35
CA ASP A 45 -36.74 -57.82 -54.41
C ASP A 45 -35.36 -58.05 -53.77
N ARG A 46 -35.46 -58.41 -52.48
CA ARG A 46 -34.81 -59.57 -51.86
C ARG A 46 -34.67 -60.76 -52.83
N GLU A 47 -33.59 -61.52 -52.60
CA GLU A 47 -33.43 -62.96 -52.91
C GLU A 47 -33.21 -63.34 -54.38
N GLU A 48 -31.93 -63.45 -54.75
CA GLU A 48 -31.32 -64.69 -55.24
C GLU A 48 -29.89 -64.36 -55.67
N PHE A 49 -28.90 -64.75 -54.87
CA PHE A 49 -27.59 -65.28 -55.28
C PHE A 49 -26.81 -65.55 -53.98
N GLU A 50 -27.21 -66.62 -53.31
CA GLU A 50 -26.29 -67.40 -52.48
C GLU A 50 -25.29 -68.10 -53.41
N GLU A 51 -24.06 -68.21 -52.91
CA GLU A 51 -23.01 -69.13 -53.35
C GLU A 51 -22.29 -68.83 -54.68
N GLU A 52 -21.34 -67.90 -54.61
CA GLU A 52 -19.99 -68.11 -55.16
C GLU A 52 -19.01 -67.25 -54.32
N GLU A 53 -18.56 -67.81 -53.19
CA GLU A 53 -17.27 -67.44 -52.60
C GLU A 53 -16.18 -67.81 -53.60
N GLU A 54 -15.34 -66.85 -54.02
CA GLU A 54 -13.93 -67.13 -54.32
C GLU A 54 -13.15 -65.81 -54.43
N GLU A 55 -12.21 -65.63 -53.49
CA GLU A 55 -11.04 -64.73 -53.51
C GLU A 55 -11.28 -63.24 -53.82
N PHE A 56 -11.56 -62.46 -52.77
CA PHE A 56 -11.10 -61.07 -52.66
C PHE A 56 -10.35 -60.91 -51.33
N ASP A 57 -9.11 -60.42 -51.43
CA ASP A 57 -8.04 -60.45 -50.42
C ASP A 57 -8.43 -59.96 -49.01
N GLU A 58 -8.01 -60.72 -47.99
CA GLU A 58 -8.08 -60.35 -46.57
C GLU A 58 -7.28 -59.07 -46.23
N GLU A 59 -6.37 -58.59 -47.11
CA GLU A 59 -5.64 -57.32 -46.91
C GLU A 59 -6.45 -56.06 -47.30
N GLU A 60 -7.47 -56.15 -48.16
CA GLU A 60 -8.33 -54.98 -48.49
C GLU A 60 -9.47 -54.78 -47.46
N GLY A 61 -9.87 -55.85 -46.75
CA GLY A 61 -10.89 -55.82 -45.70
C GLY A 61 -10.43 -55.16 -44.39
N GLU A 62 -9.17 -55.38 -43.98
CA GLU A 62 -8.57 -54.68 -42.82
C GLU A 62 -8.38 -53.19 -43.11
N HIS A 63 -7.92 -52.81 -44.31
CA HIS A 63 -7.81 -51.40 -44.69
C HIS A 63 -9.16 -50.71 -44.87
N LEU A 64 -10.21 -51.40 -45.31
CA LEU A 64 -11.57 -50.87 -45.31
C LEU A 64 -12.10 -50.68 -43.88
N GLY A 65 -11.82 -51.60 -42.96
CA GLY A 65 -12.16 -51.48 -41.54
C GLY A 65 -11.50 -50.27 -40.87
N GLU A 66 -10.19 -50.10 -41.06
CA GLU A 66 -9.46 -48.90 -40.58
C GLU A 66 -9.99 -47.61 -41.21
N LEU A 67 -10.36 -47.61 -42.49
CA LEU A 67 -10.96 -46.45 -43.15
C LEU A 67 -12.39 -46.16 -42.67
N PHE A 68 -13.16 -47.16 -42.24
CA PHE A 68 -14.47 -46.97 -41.61
C PHE A 68 -14.35 -46.42 -40.19
N GLU A 69 -13.38 -46.88 -39.39
CA GLU A 69 -13.09 -46.32 -38.07
C GLU A 69 -12.61 -44.86 -38.18
N ILE A 70 -11.67 -44.59 -39.09
CA ILE A 70 -11.21 -43.22 -39.38
C ILE A 70 -12.36 -42.35 -39.90
N ARG A 71 -13.27 -42.91 -40.71
CA ARG A 71 -14.45 -42.17 -41.18
C ARG A 71 -15.43 -41.87 -40.06
N GLU A 72 -15.72 -42.81 -39.17
CA GLU A 72 -16.58 -42.56 -37.99
C GLU A 72 -15.94 -41.56 -37.03
N GLU A 73 -14.62 -41.62 -36.86
CA GLU A 73 -13.86 -40.65 -36.06
C GLU A 73 -13.87 -39.26 -36.70
N LEU A 74 -13.66 -39.16 -38.01
CA LEU A 74 -13.79 -37.91 -38.76
C LEU A 74 -15.23 -37.38 -38.80
N GLU A 75 -16.26 -38.25 -38.82
CA GLU A 75 -17.66 -37.86 -38.75
C GLU A 75 -18.02 -37.32 -37.35
N ARG A 76 -17.46 -37.89 -36.27
CA ARG A 76 -17.54 -37.32 -34.91
C ARG A 76 -16.81 -35.98 -34.82
N GLU A 77 -15.58 -35.90 -35.30
CA GLU A 77 -14.81 -34.63 -35.31
C GLU A 77 -15.55 -33.56 -36.14
N LEU A 78 -16.21 -33.94 -37.24
CA LEU A 78 -17.00 -33.02 -38.06
C LEU A 78 -18.26 -32.55 -37.32
N GLU A 79 -19.01 -33.44 -36.66
CA GLU A 79 -20.15 -33.05 -35.82
C GLU A 79 -19.73 -32.13 -34.66
N GLU A 80 -18.57 -32.37 -34.03
CA GLU A 80 -18.01 -31.52 -32.98
C GLU A 80 -17.62 -30.14 -33.50
N VAL A 81 -17.01 -30.06 -34.67
CA VAL A 81 -16.66 -28.79 -35.33
C VAL A 81 -17.91 -28.03 -35.74
N GLU A 82 -18.95 -28.70 -36.25
CA GLU A 82 -20.22 -28.08 -36.61
C GLU A 82 -20.99 -27.57 -35.39
N SER A 83 -21.03 -28.35 -34.30
CA SER A 83 -21.61 -27.94 -33.01
C SER A 83 -20.87 -26.75 -32.41
N SER A 84 -19.53 -26.77 -32.42
CA SER A 84 -18.69 -25.66 -31.94
C SER A 84 -18.88 -24.41 -32.79
N ALA A 85 -18.99 -24.56 -34.12
CA ALA A 85 -19.27 -23.45 -35.03
C ALA A 85 -20.68 -22.86 -34.84
N ALA A 86 -21.69 -23.68 -34.52
CA ALA A 86 -23.04 -23.22 -34.18
C ALA A 86 -23.06 -22.42 -32.87
N ARG A 87 -22.43 -22.95 -31.81
CA ARG A 87 -22.28 -22.26 -30.51
C ARG A 87 -21.51 -20.94 -30.63
N LEU A 88 -20.45 -20.91 -31.44
CA LEU A 88 -19.69 -19.68 -31.69
C LEU A 88 -20.53 -18.62 -32.43
N LYS A 89 -21.36 -19.02 -33.40
CA LYS A 89 -22.28 -18.11 -34.11
C LYS A 89 -23.33 -17.51 -33.18
N GLU A 90 -23.85 -18.29 -32.25
CA GLU A 90 -24.80 -17.82 -31.23
C GLU A 90 -24.15 -16.79 -30.30
N ARG A 91 -22.94 -17.08 -29.78
CA ARG A 91 -22.16 -16.14 -28.96
C ARG A 91 -21.82 -14.84 -29.70
N ILE A 92 -21.41 -14.93 -30.96
CA ILE A 92 -21.18 -13.73 -31.80
C ILE A 92 -22.47 -12.90 -31.92
N SER A 93 -23.61 -13.55 -32.16
CA SER A 93 -24.89 -12.85 -32.24
C SER A 93 -25.27 -12.13 -30.93
N MET A 94 -24.97 -12.74 -29.77
CA MET A 94 -25.21 -12.12 -28.47
C MET A 94 -24.28 -10.92 -28.21
N ILE A 95 -23.00 -11.03 -28.61
CA ILE A 95 -22.02 -9.95 -28.53
C ILE A 95 -22.42 -8.79 -29.44
N ASP A 96 -22.87 -9.06 -30.67
CA ASP A 96 -23.37 -8.03 -31.58
C ASP A 96 -24.58 -7.28 -30.98
N GLU A 97 -25.50 -8.02 -30.35
CA GLU A 97 -26.65 -7.43 -29.68
C GLU A 97 -26.27 -6.59 -28.44
N PHE A 98 -25.24 -7.02 -27.70
CA PHE A 98 -24.66 -6.26 -26.58
C PHE A 98 -24.02 -4.95 -27.07
N ILE A 99 -23.22 -5.01 -28.13
CA ILE A 99 -22.58 -3.84 -28.75
C ILE A 99 -23.62 -2.81 -29.21
N GLU A 100 -24.71 -3.25 -29.82
CA GLU A 100 -25.79 -2.34 -30.26
C GLU A 100 -26.49 -1.66 -29.07
N LYS A 101 -26.67 -2.35 -27.94
CA LYS A 101 -27.20 -1.73 -26.72
C LYS A 101 -26.22 -0.72 -26.13
N VAL A 102 -24.93 -1.05 -26.02
CA VAL A 102 -23.91 -0.10 -25.54
C VAL A 102 -23.86 1.14 -26.41
N LYS A 103 -23.92 1.01 -27.74
CA LYS A 103 -24.02 2.17 -28.65
C LYS A 103 -25.27 3.00 -28.38
N ARG A 104 -26.42 2.34 -28.15
CA ARG A 104 -27.69 3.02 -27.85
C ARG A 104 -27.63 3.78 -26.53
N ARG A 105 -26.94 3.25 -25.52
CA ARG A 105 -26.67 3.91 -24.23
C ARG A 105 -25.99 5.26 -24.42
N PHE A 106 -24.88 5.29 -25.16
CA PHE A 106 -24.12 6.52 -25.42
C PHE A 106 -24.95 7.59 -26.13
N VAL A 107 -25.77 7.17 -27.11
CA VAL A 107 -26.68 8.09 -27.82
C VAL A 107 -27.75 8.67 -26.89
N LEU A 108 -28.24 7.89 -25.91
CA LEU A 108 -29.22 8.35 -24.95
C LEU A 108 -28.61 9.30 -23.90
N GLU A 109 -27.36 9.07 -23.48
CA GLU A 109 -26.64 9.99 -22.57
C GLU A 109 -26.42 11.36 -23.21
N GLU A 110 -26.01 11.41 -24.49
CA GLU A 110 -25.88 12.67 -25.23
C GLU A 110 -27.23 13.41 -25.33
N GLN A 111 -28.34 12.67 -25.46
CA GLN A 111 -29.69 13.24 -25.45
C GLN A 111 -30.15 13.71 -24.07
N VAL A 112 -29.66 13.10 -22.98
CA VAL A 112 -29.90 13.57 -21.61
C VAL A 112 -29.20 14.91 -21.40
N GLU A 113 -27.91 14.98 -21.71
CA GLU A 113 -27.13 16.22 -21.58
C GLU A 113 -27.76 17.36 -22.38
N GLN A 114 -28.21 17.09 -23.60
CA GLN A 114 -28.88 18.09 -24.43
C GLN A 114 -30.25 18.52 -23.87
N ALA A 115 -31.01 17.60 -23.26
CA ALA A 115 -32.28 17.94 -22.62
C ALA A 115 -32.10 18.76 -21.33
N GLU A 116 -31.02 18.51 -20.57
CA GLU A 116 -30.64 19.30 -19.39
C GLU A 116 -30.16 20.70 -19.77
N GLU A 117 -29.40 20.83 -20.87
CA GLU A 117 -29.00 22.14 -21.44
C GLU A 117 -30.19 22.95 -21.95
N ASP A 118 -31.19 22.28 -22.55
CA ASP A 118 -32.43 22.89 -23.02
C ASP A 118 -33.40 23.25 -21.86
N GLY A 119 -33.14 22.79 -20.64
CA GLY A 119 -33.99 23.01 -19.45
C GLY A 119 -35.31 22.23 -19.48
N ASP A 120 -35.38 21.11 -20.21
CA ASP A 120 -36.56 20.24 -20.31
C ASP A 120 -36.45 19.06 -19.33
N ASP A 121 -36.65 19.35 -18.04
CA ASP A 121 -36.50 18.40 -16.93
C ASP A 121 -37.36 17.13 -17.11
N ALA A 122 -38.55 17.24 -17.70
CA ALA A 122 -39.45 16.11 -17.91
C ALA A 122 -38.94 15.15 -18.99
N ARG A 123 -38.27 15.69 -20.02
CA ARG A 123 -37.61 14.91 -21.06
C ARG A 123 -36.32 14.28 -20.57
N ALA A 124 -35.51 15.03 -19.82
CA ALA A 124 -34.29 14.52 -19.18
C ALA A 124 -34.62 13.35 -18.25
N GLU A 125 -35.62 13.48 -17.38
CA GLU A 125 -36.04 12.42 -16.46
C GLU A 125 -36.50 11.15 -17.19
N LYS A 126 -37.23 11.30 -18.31
CA LYS A 126 -37.66 10.16 -19.13
C LYS A 126 -36.47 9.45 -19.79
N LEU A 127 -35.51 10.20 -20.32
CA LEU A 127 -34.32 9.66 -20.97
C LEU A 127 -33.39 8.97 -19.95
N VAL A 128 -33.23 9.54 -18.76
CA VAL A 128 -32.48 8.91 -17.66
C VAL A 128 -33.07 7.55 -17.29
N ARG A 129 -34.40 7.43 -17.15
CA ARG A 129 -35.04 6.13 -16.90
C ARG A 129 -34.82 5.13 -18.04
N GLU A 130 -34.70 5.60 -19.27
CA GLU A 130 -34.42 4.75 -20.43
C GLU A 130 -32.96 4.27 -20.44
N VAL A 131 -32.01 5.13 -20.04
CA VAL A 131 -30.60 4.76 -19.79
C VAL A 131 -30.50 3.74 -18.66
N GLU A 132 -31.17 3.97 -17.54
CA GLU A 132 -31.16 3.05 -16.39
C GLU A 132 -31.72 1.66 -16.72
N ARG A 133 -32.77 1.61 -17.54
CA ARG A 133 -33.30 0.34 -18.04
C ARG A 133 -32.29 -0.39 -18.91
N LEU A 134 -31.62 0.36 -19.78
CA LEU A 134 -30.67 -0.19 -20.74
C LEU A 134 -29.37 -0.64 -20.07
N ASP A 135 -28.94 0.05 -19.01
CA ASP A 135 -27.82 -0.35 -18.13
C ASP A 135 -28.10 -1.69 -17.44
N ALA A 136 -29.31 -1.88 -16.88
CA ALA A 136 -29.69 -3.14 -16.27
C ALA A 136 -29.73 -4.31 -17.27
N GLU A 137 -30.18 -4.04 -18.51
CA GLU A 137 -30.17 -5.03 -19.59
C GLU A 137 -28.75 -5.38 -20.07
N ILE A 138 -27.82 -4.42 -20.05
CA ILE A 138 -26.40 -4.61 -20.37
C ILE A 138 -25.73 -5.49 -19.30
N GLU A 139 -25.84 -5.11 -18.02
CA GLU A 139 -25.23 -5.84 -16.90
C GLU A 139 -25.71 -7.30 -16.85
N THR A 140 -27.01 -7.53 -17.08
CA THR A 140 -27.55 -8.91 -17.08
C THR A 140 -27.00 -9.74 -18.23
N ARG A 141 -26.83 -9.15 -19.42
CA ARG A 141 -26.31 -9.86 -20.59
C ARG A 141 -24.84 -10.19 -20.46
N GLU A 142 -24.06 -9.27 -19.92
CA GLU A 142 -22.66 -9.51 -19.57
C GLU A 142 -22.55 -10.72 -18.65
N ARG A 143 -23.37 -10.77 -17.59
CA ARG A 143 -23.37 -11.91 -16.66
C ARG A 143 -23.81 -13.23 -17.30
N ILE A 144 -24.77 -13.20 -18.21
CA ILE A 144 -25.19 -14.41 -18.95
C ILE A 144 -24.06 -14.92 -19.85
N LEU A 145 -23.33 -14.02 -20.52
CA LEU A 145 -22.19 -14.37 -21.36
C LEU A 145 -21.03 -14.97 -20.56
N GLU A 146 -20.80 -14.50 -19.34
CA GLU A 146 -19.83 -15.09 -18.40
C GLU A 146 -20.25 -16.51 -18.02
N ILE A 147 -21.51 -16.72 -17.64
CA ILE A 147 -22.02 -18.05 -17.27
C ILE A 147 -21.97 -19.02 -18.47
N GLU A 148 -22.24 -18.54 -19.69
CA GLU A 148 -22.12 -19.37 -20.91
C GLU A 148 -20.67 -19.76 -21.21
N TYR A 149 -19.71 -18.90 -20.87
CA TYR A 149 -18.30 -19.22 -20.98
C TYR A 149 -17.89 -20.27 -19.93
N GLU A 150 -18.32 -20.11 -18.69
CA GLU A 150 -18.09 -21.09 -17.63
C GLU A 150 -18.75 -22.45 -17.96
N LEU A 151 -19.99 -22.45 -18.45
CA LEU A 151 -20.67 -23.67 -18.90
C LEU A 151 -19.88 -24.39 -20.00
N PHE A 152 -19.25 -23.65 -20.91
CA PHE A 152 -18.42 -24.25 -21.96
C PHE A 152 -17.17 -24.91 -21.37
N GLU A 153 -16.47 -24.26 -20.45
CA GLU A 153 -15.28 -24.85 -19.80
C GLU A 153 -15.65 -26.11 -19.00
N VAL A 154 -16.78 -26.08 -18.30
CA VAL A 154 -17.26 -27.23 -17.51
C VAL A 154 -17.77 -28.38 -18.40
N GLU A 155 -18.39 -28.07 -19.54
CA GLU A 155 -18.79 -29.09 -20.53
C GLU A 155 -17.57 -29.80 -21.14
N GLU A 156 -16.46 -29.08 -21.37
CA GLU A 156 -15.19 -29.71 -21.78
C GLU A 156 -14.58 -30.56 -20.68
N GLY A 157 -14.54 -30.07 -19.43
CA GLY A 157 -14.07 -30.87 -18.29
C GLY A 157 -14.90 -32.14 -18.06
N LEU A 158 -16.22 -32.09 -18.28
CA LEU A 158 -17.09 -33.27 -18.27
C LEU A 158 -16.73 -34.26 -19.38
N ARG A 159 -16.35 -33.77 -20.56
CA ARG A 159 -15.94 -34.61 -21.70
C ARG A 159 -14.64 -35.35 -21.38
N GLU A 160 -13.65 -34.65 -20.85
CA GLU A 160 -12.38 -35.22 -20.41
C GLU A 160 -12.60 -36.26 -19.29
N ALA A 161 -13.43 -35.95 -18.29
CA ALA A 161 -13.77 -36.89 -17.22
C ALA A 161 -14.44 -38.19 -17.73
N ARG A 162 -15.26 -38.10 -18.79
CA ARG A 162 -15.89 -39.26 -19.44
C ARG A 162 -14.91 -40.08 -20.27
N GLU A 163 -13.92 -39.44 -20.90
CA GLU A 163 -12.85 -40.14 -21.62
C GLU A 163 -11.95 -40.93 -20.66
N GLU A 164 -11.77 -40.42 -19.44
CA GLU A 164 -10.95 -41.03 -18.38
C GLU A 164 -11.71 -42.02 -17.47
N ASP A 165 -13.02 -42.19 -17.67
CA ASP A 165 -13.92 -43.04 -16.85
C ASP A 165 -13.90 -42.66 -15.35
N ASP A 166 -13.68 -41.37 -15.04
CA ASP A 166 -13.68 -40.82 -13.68
C ASP A 166 -15.12 -40.49 -13.24
N GLU A 167 -15.81 -41.50 -12.69
CA GLU A 167 -17.18 -41.38 -12.17
C GLU A 167 -17.33 -40.21 -11.17
N GLU A 168 -16.28 -39.92 -10.40
CA GLU A 168 -16.32 -38.91 -9.35
C GLU A 168 -16.29 -37.48 -9.91
N SER A 169 -15.43 -37.24 -10.89
CA SER A 169 -15.37 -35.98 -11.63
C SER A 169 -16.61 -35.76 -12.51
N ILE A 170 -17.17 -36.83 -13.10
CA ILE A 170 -18.40 -36.77 -13.90
C ILE A 170 -19.58 -36.24 -13.07
N GLU A 171 -19.80 -36.79 -11.87
CA GLU A 171 -20.90 -36.36 -10.98
C GLU A 171 -20.80 -34.87 -10.61
N LEU A 172 -19.59 -34.40 -10.30
CA LEU A 172 -19.34 -33.01 -9.92
C LEU A 172 -19.51 -32.04 -11.10
N HIS A 173 -18.98 -32.37 -12.27
CA HIS A 173 -19.18 -31.55 -13.47
C HIS A 173 -20.65 -31.45 -13.89
N GLU A 174 -21.42 -32.55 -13.83
CA GLU A 174 -22.86 -32.53 -14.10
C GLU A 174 -23.62 -31.65 -13.10
N GLY A 175 -23.24 -31.70 -11.81
CA GLY A 175 -23.79 -30.82 -10.78
C GLY A 175 -23.45 -29.33 -10.97
N LEU A 176 -22.26 -29.03 -11.47
CA LEU A 176 -21.82 -27.68 -11.81
C LEU A 176 -22.60 -27.11 -13.01
N ILE A 177 -22.80 -27.92 -14.06
CA ILE A 177 -23.63 -27.55 -15.22
C ILE A 177 -25.07 -27.26 -14.80
N GLU A 178 -25.67 -28.10 -13.96
CA GLU A 178 -27.03 -27.90 -13.47
C GLU A 178 -27.14 -26.56 -12.70
N GLY A 179 -26.25 -26.32 -11.74
CA GLY A 179 -26.31 -25.10 -10.94
C GLY A 179 -25.99 -23.83 -11.75
N LEU A 180 -25.07 -23.88 -12.70
CA LEU A 180 -24.79 -22.74 -13.59
C LEU A 180 -26.02 -22.39 -14.45
N ARG A 181 -26.74 -23.39 -14.96
CA ARG A 181 -28.02 -23.18 -15.68
C ARG A 181 -29.09 -22.58 -14.76
N GLU A 182 -29.18 -23.01 -13.50
CA GLU A 182 -30.09 -22.41 -12.52
C GLU A 182 -29.76 -20.93 -12.24
N VAL A 183 -28.47 -20.61 -12.04
CA VAL A 183 -28.01 -19.21 -11.86
C VAL A 183 -28.33 -18.38 -13.10
N GLN A 184 -28.14 -18.94 -14.30
CA GLN A 184 -28.48 -18.26 -15.56
C GLN A 184 -29.98 -17.92 -15.62
N GLU A 185 -30.85 -18.86 -15.25
CA GLU A 185 -32.30 -18.66 -15.24
C GLU A 185 -32.77 -17.65 -14.17
N ILE A 186 -32.16 -17.65 -12.98
CA ILE A 186 -32.43 -16.64 -11.95
C ILE A 186 -31.99 -15.26 -12.43
N THR A 187 -30.82 -15.18 -13.07
CA THR A 187 -30.27 -13.94 -13.64
C THR A 187 -31.20 -13.36 -14.71
N LYS A 188 -31.78 -14.19 -15.59
CA LYS A 188 -32.81 -13.76 -16.55
C LYS A 188 -34.09 -13.24 -15.88
N LYS A 189 -34.50 -13.82 -14.75
CA LYS A 189 -35.70 -13.43 -13.98
C LYS A 189 -35.53 -12.13 -13.19
N LEU A 190 -34.29 -11.73 -12.86
CA LEU A 190 -34.02 -10.51 -12.10
C LEU A 190 -34.37 -9.23 -12.88
N ILE A 191 -34.22 -9.20 -14.22
CA ILE A 191 -34.53 -8.01 -15.05
C ILE A 191 -35.96 -7.46 -14.85
N PRO A 192 -37.03 -8.24 -15.07
CA PRO A 192 -38.39 -7.70 -14.92
C PRO A 192 -38.71 -7.33 -13.48
N VAL A 193 -38.06 -7.95 -12.49
CA VAL A 193 -38.24 -7.66 -11.06
C VAL A 193 -37.50 -6.39 -10.65
N TYR A 194 -36.29 -6.17 -11.14
CA TYR A 194 -35.51 -4.95 -10.92
C TYR A 194 -36.17 -3.72 -11.55
N LEU A 195 -36.81 -3.89 -12.71
CA LEU A 195 -37.47 -2.81 -13.43
C LEU A 195 -38.89 -2.52 -12.93
N ASN A 196 -39.65 -3.54 -12.51
CA ASN A 196 -41.09 -3.41 -12.27
C ASN A 196 -41.64 -4.24 -11.09
N GLY A 197 -40.81 -4.99 -10.37
CA GLY A 197 -41.21 -5.90 -9.30
C GLY A 197 -41.21 -5.27 -7.91
N PRO A 198 -41.90 -5.90 -6.93
CA PRO A 198 -41.79 -5.51 -5.54
C PRO A 198 -40.41 -5.91 -4.99
N GLU A 199 -39.82 -5.05 -4.15
CA GLU A 199 -38.50 -5.25 -3.53
C GLU A 199 -38.36 -6.62 -2.84
N SER A 200 -39.46 -7.16 -2.30
CA SER A 200 -39.52 -8.48 -1.67
C SER A 200 -39.26 -9.66 -2.62
N ALA A 201 -39.65 -9.53 -3.90
CA ALA A 201 -39.41 -10.56 -4.91
C ALA A 201 -37.96 -10.55 -5.38
N GLU A 202 -37.32 -9.37 -5.40
CA GLU A 202 -35.90 -9.22 -5.71
C GLU A 202 -35.03 -9.86 -4.62
N VAL A 203 -35.38 -9.71 -3.32
CA VAL A 203 -34.60 -10.33 -2.22
C VAL A 203 -34.54 -11.83 -2.40
N ARG A 204 -35.70 -12.40 -2.72
CA ARG A 204 -35.89 -13.84 -2.75
C ARG A 204 -35.08 -14.48 -3.88
N LEU A 205 -35.11 -13.88 -5.06
CA LEU A 205 -34.33 -14.34 -6.21
C LEU A 205 -32.82 -14.18 -5.96
N GLU A 206 -32.42 -13.11 -5.27
CA GLU A 206 -31.01 -12.90 -4.94
C GLU A 206 -30.49 -13.90 -3.90
N GLN A 207 -31.29 -14.19 -2.86
CA GLN A 207 -30.99 -15.22 -1.86
C GLN A 207 -30.88 -16.61 -2.50
N GLU A 208 -31.77 -16.91 -3.45
CA GLU A 208 -31.73 -18.16 -4.21
C GLU A 208 -30.46 -18.24 -5.07
N ARG A 209 -30.06 -17.14 -5.71
CA ARG A 209 -28.81 -17.05 -6.49
C ARG A 209 -27.59 -17.31 -5.62
N VAL A 210 -27.45 -16.62 -4.48
CA VAL A 210 -26.33 -16.77 -3.55
C VAL A 210 -26.22 -18.22 -3.07
N ARG A 211 -27.34 -18.82 -2.66
CA ARG A 211 -27.37 -20.22 -2.21
C ARG A 211 -26.84 -21.19 -3.26
N ILE A 212 -27.19 -20.98 -4.54
CA ILE A 212 -26.71 -21.83 -5.63
C ILE A 212 -25.24 -21.57 -5.89
N THR A 213 -24.79 -20.31 -5.93
CA THR A 213 -23.38 -19.95 -6.12
C THR A 213 -22.46 -20.56 -5.06
N THR A 214 -22.81 -20.48 -3.77
CA THR A 214 -22.04 -21.12 -2.69
C THR A 214 -21.95 -22.64 -2.85
N ARG A 215 -23.00 -23.28 -3.40
CA ARG A 215 -22.97 -24.72 -3.71
C ARG A 215 -22.02 -25.00 -4.89
N LEU A 216 -22.04 -24.17 -5.93
CA LEU A 216 -21.17 -24.33 -7.10
C LEU A 216 -19.69 -24.16 -6.76
N GLU A 217 -19.34 -23.23 -5.87
CA GLU A 217 -17.96 -23.03 -5.42
C GLU A 217 -17.38 -24.25 -4.72
N LYS A 218 -18.19 -24.92 -3.88
CA LYS A 218 -17.77 -26.17 -3.24
C LYS A 218 -17.54 -27.28 -4.27
N ILE A 219 -18.39 -27.38 -5.28
CA ILE A 219 -18.24 -28.34 -6.38
C ILE A 219 -16.95 -28.04 -7.17
N PHE A 220 -16.71 -26.77 -7.51
CA PHE A 220 -15.50 -26.35 -8.21
C PHE A 220 -14.23 -26.62 -7.40
N HIS A 221 -14.28 -26.39 -6.08
CA HIS A 221 -13.15 -26.70 -5.20
C HIS A 221 -12.90 -28.21 -5.10
N SER A 222 -13.95 -29.04 -5.06
CA SER A 222 -13.82 -30.49 -5.11
C SER A 222 -13.17 -30.97 -6.42
N LEU A 223 -13.52 -30.39 -7.57
CA LEU A 223 -12.89 -30.72 -8.86
C LEU A 223 -11.39 -30.40 -8.87
N ARG A 224 -10.99 -29.26 -8.30
CA ARG A 224 -9.56 -28.91 -8.20
C ARG A 224 -8.79 -29.83 -7.25
N VAL A 225 -9.41 -30.23 -6.14
CA VAL A 225 -8.79 -31.17 -5.20
C VAL A 225 -8.64 -32.57 -5.84
N LEU A 226 -9.58 -32.99 -6.70
CA LEU A 226 -9.45 -34.23 -7.49
C LEU A 226 -8.30 -34.18 -8.49
N GLU A 227 -8.05 -33.03 -9.11
CA GLU A 227 -6.89 -32.83 -9.99
C GLU A 227 -5.57 -32.89 -9.18
N GLU A 228 -5.51 -32.18 -8.05
CA GLU A 228 -4.36 -32.22 -7.12
C GLU A 228 -4.11 -33.64 -6.58
N LEU A 229 -5.17 -34.43 -6.36
CA LEU A 229 -5.09 -35.82 -5.90
C LEU A 229 -4.50 -36.72 -6.98
N ARG A 230 -4.95 -36.59 -8.24
CA ARG A 230 -4.39 -37.32 -9.38
C ARG A 230 -2.90 -37.01 -9.57
N GLU A 231 -2.49 -35.74 -9.45
CA GLU A 231 -1.07 -35.38 -9.49
C GLU A 231 -0.27 -36.05 -8.37
N ALA A 232 -0.82 -36.09 -7.15
CA ALA A 232 -0.17 -36.74 -6.01
C ALA A 232 -0.08 -38.27 -6.17
N GLU A 233 -1.08 -38.90 -6.79
CA GLU A 233 -1.08 -40.32 -7.15
C GLU A 233 -0.04 -40.64 -8.23
N GLU A 234 0.15 -39.77 -9.22
CA GLU A 234 1.23 -39.90 -10.22
C GLU A 234 2.64 -39.73 -9.61
N GLU A 235 2.75 -38.90 -8.58
CA GLU A 235 4.00 -38.63 -7.84
C GLU A 235 4.30 -39.67 -6.74
N ASP A 236 3.36 -40.59 -6.44
CA ASP A 236 3.45 -41.63 -5.40
C ASP A 236 3.67 -41.03 -3.98
N ASP A 237 3.06 -39.87 -3.70
CA ASP A 237 3.18 -39.12 -2.43
C ASP A 237 2.06 -39.51 -1.44
N GLU A 238 2.27 -40.62 -0.72
CA GLU A 238 1.27 -41.19 0.21
C GLU A 238 0.76 -40.21 1.29
N GLU A 239 1.60 -39.29 1.78
CA GLU A 239 1.21 -38.31 2.80
C GLU A 239 0.27 -37.24 2.22
N ARG A 240 0.56 -36.78 1.01
CA ARG A 240 -0.25 -35.80 0.28
C ARG A 240 -1.58 -36.39 -0.20
N ILE A 241 -1.60 -37.67 -0.58
CA ILE A 241 -2.82 -38.40 -0.96
C ILE A 241 -3.79 -38.47 0.24
N GLU A 242 -3.32 -38.88 1.42
CA GLU A 242 -4.18 -39.01 2.62
C GLU A 242 -4.80 -37.66 3.04
N GLU A 243 -4.02 -36.57 2.96
CA GLU A 243 -4.48 -35.21 3.25
C GLU A 243 -5.55 -34.74 2.25
N LEU A 244 -5.32 -34.95 0.95
CA LEU A 244 -6.24 -34.52 -0.11
C LEU A 244 -7.55 -35.33 -0.11
N GLU A 245 -7.50 -36.63 0.18
CA GLU A 245 -8.70 -37.45 0.36
C GLU A 245 -9.55 -37.01 1.58
N GLU A 246 -8.91 -36.61 2.69
CA GLU A 246 -9.62 -36.08 3.85
C GLU A 246 -10.31 -34.76 3.53
N LYS A 247 -9.59 -33.87 2.85
CA LYS A 247 -10.12 -32.59 2.38
C LYS A 247 -11.30 -32.77 1.42
N LEU A 248 -11.22 -33.72 0.49
CA LEU A 248 -12.30 -34.04 -0.43
C LEU A 248 -13.55 -34.56 0.29
N ARG A 249 -13.37 -35.40 1.33
CA ARG A 249 -14.47 -35.89 2.20
C ARG A 249 -15.17 -34.76 2.96
N GLU A 250 -14.43 -33.77 3.46
CA GLU A 250 -15.01 -32.62 4.16
C GLU A 250 -15.84 -31.72 3.22
N LEU A 251 -15.32 -31.46 2.02
CA LEU A 251 -16.02 -30.67 1.00
C LEU A 251 -17.33 -31.33 0.57
N ARG A 252 -17.33 -32.65 0.37
CA ARG A 252 -18.54 -33.43 0.04
C ARG A 252 -19.61 -33.33 1.12
N ARG A 253 -19.26 -33.42 2.40
CA ARG A 253 -20.22 -33.22 3.51
C ARG A 253 -20.90 -31.85 3.45
N GLY A 254 -20.18 -30.83 2.95
CA GLY A 254 -20.71 -29.48 2.77
C GLY A 254 -21.62 -29.30 1.55
N ILE A 255 -21.59 -30.21 0.57
CA ILE A 255 -22.44 -30.21 -0.64
C ILE A 255 -23.77 -30.94 -0.38
N ASP A 256 -23.73 -32.02 0.40
CA ASP A 256 -24.88 -32.90 0.70
C ASP A 256 -25.85 -32.38 1.77
N GLN A 257 -25.52 -31.29 2.48
CA GLN A 257 -26.42 -30.65 3.43
C GLN A 257 -27.61 -29.95 2.72
N ARG A 258 -28.55 -30.75 2.21
CA ARG A 258 -29.94 -30.33 1.98
C ARG A 258 -30.75 -30.57 3.26
N ASN A 259 -31.32 -29.48 3.79
CA ASN A 259 -32.56 -29.45 4.60
C ASN A 259 -32.52 -29.64 6.14
N SER A 260 -31.53 -29.17 6.91
CA SER A 260 -31.71 -29.12 8.39
C SER A 260 -31.65 -27.73 9.04
N ASP A 261 -30.93 -26.76 8.45
CA ASP A 261 -30.57 -25.57 9.26
C ASP A 261 -31.49 -24.36 9.02
N SER A 262 -32.56 -24.52 8.24
CA SER A 262 -33.53 -23.45 7.93
C SER A 262 -34.82 -23.49 8.78
N ALA A 263 -34.84 -24.24 9.89
CA ALA A 263 -36.04 -24.37 10.73
C ALA A 263 -35.84 -24.05 12.22
N GLN A 264 -34.69 -23.48 12.64
CA GLN A 264 -34.45 -23.12 14.04
C GLN A 264 -34.01 -21.66 14.29
N GLU A 265 -33.91 -20.82 13.27
CA GLU A 265 -33.56 -19.39 13.43
C GLU A 265 -34.66 -18.41 12.98
N GLU A 266 -35.94 -18.80 13.08
CA GLU A 266 -37.07 -17.88 12.84
C GLU A 266 -37.92 -17.56 14.08
N ASP A 267 -37.52 -17.98 15.29
CA ASP A 267 -38.32 -17.76 16.51
C ASP A 267 -37.55 -17.02 17.64
N ASP A 268 -36.66 -16.10 17.31
CA ASP A 268 -36.13 -15.15 18.31
C ASP A 268 -36.01 -13.72 17.75
N GLU A 269 -37.10 -13.20 17.16
CA GLU A 269 -37.41 -11.76 17.23
C GLU A 269 -37.86 -11.38 18.64
N GLY A 270 -37.01 -11.70 19.62
CA GLY A 270 -37.07 -11.22 20.98
C GLY A 270 -36.15 -10.01 21.09
N ASN A 271 -36.74 -8.84 21.32
CA ASN A 271 -36.08 -7.58 21.68
C ASN A 271 -35.12 -7.77 22.87
N ALA A 272 -33.92 -8.26 22.61
CA ALA A 272 -32.81 -8.33 23.53
C ALA A 272 -31.76 -7.35 23.02
N SER A 273 -31.76 -6.15 23.59
CA SER A 273 -30.58 -5.31 23.60
C SER A 273 -29.42 -6.15 24.12
N VAL A 274 -28.55 -6.61 23.24
CA VAL A 274 -27.27 -7.23 23.61
C VAL A 274 -26.55 -6.16 24.44
N GLU A 275 -26.47 -6.36 25.76
CA GLU A 275 -25.65 -5.53 26.63
C GLU A 275 -24.19 -5.77 26.25
N ILE A 276 -23.70 -5.06 25.24
CA ILE A 276 -22.29 -5.02 24.89
C ILE A 276 -21.54 -4.53 26.14
N PRO A 277 -20.58 -5.30 26.68
CA PRO A 277 -19.81 -4.88 27.84
C PRO A 277 -19.15 -3.53 27.55
N GLN A 278 -19.57 -2.49 28.26
CA GLN A 278 -19.03 -1.16 28.05
C GLN A 278 -17.52 -1.15 28.36
N PRO A 279 -16.69 -0.55 27.49
CA PRO A 279 -15.25 -0.43 27.74
C PRO A 279 -14.98 0.22 29.10
N ILE A 280 -13.89 -0.17 29.75
CA ILE A 280 -13.47 0.47 30.99
C ILE A 280 -13.13 1.93 30.68
N VAL A 281 -13.92 2.85 31.23
CA VAL A 281 -13.65 4.29 31.14
C VAL A 281 -12.42 4.60 31.99
N VAL A 282 -11.39 5.15 31.36
CA VAL A 282 -10.16 5.58 32.03
C VAL A 282 -10.18 7.09 32.20
N ASN A 283 -10.33 7.54 33.43
CA ASN A 283 -10.24 8.94 33.85
C ASN A 283 -9.62 9.05 35.26
N GLU A 284 -9.31 10.27 35.71
CA GLU A 284 -8.65 10.51 37.00
C GLU A 284 -9.40 9.90 38.20
N GLN A 285 -10.75 9.94 38.19
CA GLN A 285 -11.57 9.36 39.26
C GLN A 285 -11.46 7.83 39.30
N THR A 286 -11.44 7.18 38.13
CA THR A 286 -11.28 5.73 38.03
C THR A 286 -9.86 5.25 38.28
N LEU A 287 -8.83 6.08 38.03
CA LEU A 287 -7.42 5.74 38.21
C LEU A 287 -6.97 5.85 39.68
N SER A 288 -7.52 6.81 40.43
CA SER A 288 -7.08 7.12 41.80
C SER A 288 -6.98 5.91 42.75
N PRO A 289 -7.93 4.93 42.76
CA PRO A 289 -7.84 3.75 43.63
C PRO A 289 -6.66 2.82 43.29
N TYR A 290 -6.18 2.86 42.04
CA TYR A 290 -5.15 1.95 41.51
C TYR A 290 -3.75 2.59 41.51
N ALA A 291 -3.64 3.86 41.91
CA ALA A 291 -2.41 4.65 41.83
C ALA A 291 -1.23 4.10 42.65
N ASN A 292 -1.52 3.39 43.75
CA ASN A 292 -0.52 2.83 44.67
C ASN A 292 -0.31 1.31 44.50
N MET A 293 -0.87 0.72 43.46
CA MET A 293 -0.70 -0.71 43.20
C MET A 293 0.70 -1.00 42.67
N ASP A 294 1.26 -2.12 43.12
CA ASP A 294 2.54 -2.62 42.65
C ASP A 294 2.30 -3.67 41.56
N ILE A 295 2.94 -3.52 40.41
CA ILE A 295 2.70 -4.39 39.25
C ILE A 295 3.08 -5.85 39.56
N GLN A 296 4.15 -6.10 40.31
CA GLN A 296 4.57 -7.46 40.65
C GLN A 296 3.65 -8.11 41.69
N ARG A 297 3.19 -7.33 42.67
CA ARG A 297 2.34 -7.86 43.75
C ARG A 297 0.88 -8.00 43.34
N ASP A 298 0.34 -7.00 42.65
CA ASP A 298 -1.11 -6.84 42.46
C ASP A 298 -1.58 -7.23 41.04
N VAL A 299 -0.74 -7.06 40.01
CA VAL A 299 -1.11 -7.32 38.59
C VAL A 299 -0.53 -8.63 38.07
N ALA A 300 0.73 -8.94 38.35
CA ALA A 300 1.40 -10.14 37.85
C ALA A 300 0.68 -11.45 38.20
N PRO A 301 0.08 -11.64 39.41
CA PRO A 301 -0.71 -12.83 39.70
C PRO A 301 -1.95 -12.96 38.81
N LEU A 302 -2.58 -11.85 38.44
CA LEU A 302 -3.75 -11.86 37.56
C LEU A 302 -3.35 -12.20 36.13
N LEU A 303 -2.26 -11.61 35.62
CA LEU A 303 -1.74 -11.96 34.29
C LEU A 303 -1.32 -13.43 34.21
N ARG A 304 -0.70 -13.97 35.28
CA ARG A 304 -0.38 -15.40 35.36
C ARG A 304 -1.61 -16.29 35.35
N LYS A 305 -2.70 -15.86 35.97
CA LYS A 305 -3.96 -16.60 36.04
C LYS A 305 -4.72 -16.63 34.71
N TYR A 306 -4.70 -15.53 33.96
CA TYR A 306 -5.58 -15.35 32.80
C TYR A 306 -4.86 -15.34 31.45
N CYS A 307 -3.55 -15.07 31.41
CA CYS A 307 -2.85 -14.75 30.16
C CYS A 307 -1.59 -15.58 29.90
N VAL A 308 -0.86 -16.01 30.94
CA VAL A 308 0.46 -16.67 30.78
C VAL A 308 0.37 -18.06 30.15
N ASP A 309 -0.76 -18.77 30.26
CA ASP A 309 -0.94 -20.07 29.62
C ASP A 309 -0.72 -20.02 28.08
N CYS A 310 -1.01 -18.87 27.44
CA CYS A 310 -0.80 -18.65 26.00
C CYS A 310 0.31 -17.61 25.67
N HIS A 311 0.71 -16.80 26.65
CA HIS A 311 1.71 -15.72 26.49
C HIS A 311 2.85 -15.83 27.52
N GLY A 312 3.29 -17.04 27.83
CA GLY A 312 4.39 -17.36 28.73
C GLY A 312 5.65 -17.79 27.98
N ASN A 313 6.63 -18.32 28.71
CA ASN A 313 7.83 -18.87 28.08
C ASN A 313 7.56 -20.16 27.27
N ASP A 314 6.56 -20.94 27.70
CA ASP A 314 6.20 -22.21 27.07
C ASP A 314 5.28 -22.05 25.85
N SER A 315 4.61 -20.90 25.72
CA SER A 315 3.75 -20.54 24.59
C SER A 315 3.73 -19.02 24.40
N SER A 316 4.12 -18.54 23.22
CA SER A 316 4.24 -17.10 22.91
C SER A 316 3.35 -16.69 21.75
N SER A 317 2.04 -16.99 21.86
CA SER A 317 1.06 -16.61 20.85
C SER A 317 1.13 -15.10 20.56
N GLY A 318 1.15 -14.73 19.28
CA GLY A 318 1.23 -13.32 18.87
C GLY A 318 2.55 -12.62 19.22
N GLU A 319 3.66 -13.36 19.37
CA GLU A 319 5.00 -12.83 19.69
C GLU A 319 5.05 -12.06 21.02
N LEU A 320 4.15 -12.37 21.95
CA LEU A 320 4.05 -11.73 23.26
C LEU A 320 4.44 -12.72 24.37
N ASN A 321 5.47 -12.38 25.15
CA ASN A 321 5.89 -13.11 26.34
C ASN A 321 5.74 -12.21 27.59
N LEU A 322 4.64 -12.41 28.33
CA LEU A 322 4.33 -11.63 29.53
C LEU A 322 5.28 -11.92 30.70
N GLU A 323 5.87 -13.11 30.76
CA GLU A 323 6.82 -13.43 31.83
C GLU A 323 8.13 -12.65 31.66
N GLU A 324 8.64 -12.52 30.44
CA GLU A 324 9.77 -11.64 30.13
C GLU A 324 9.43 -10.17 30.38
N LEU A 325 8.28 -9.71 29.90
CA LEU A 325 7.84 -8.31 30.07
C LEU A 325 7.69 -7.92 31.53
N LEU A 326 7.23 -8.83 32.39
CA LEU A 326 7.13 -8.60 33.84
C LEU A 326 8.50 -8.50 34.50
N ILE A 327 9.55 -9.08 33.94
CA ILE A 327 10.92 -8.97 34.49
C ILE A 327 11.58 -7.67 34.05
N GLU A 328 11.20 -7.13 32.90
CA GLU A 328 11.76 -5.87 32.40
C GLU A 328 11.44 -4.68 33.29
N SER A 329 12.49 -3.93 33.65
CA SER A 329 12.40 -2.71 34.44
C SER A 329 13.20 -1.58 33.78
N PRO A 330 12.68 -0.34 33.76
CA PRO A 330 11.34 0.04 34.18
C PRO A 330 10.26 -0.45 33.20
N ILE A 331 9.00 -0.58 33.66
CA ILE A 331 7.87 -1.08 32.84
C ILE A 331 7.69 -0.33 31.52
N VAL A 332 8.02 0.98 31.51
CA VAL A 332 7.91 1.83 30.32
C VAL A 332 8.87 1.45 29.19
N ARG A 333 9.89 0.62 29.45
CA ARG A 333 10.78 0.08 28.41
C ARG A 333 10.02 -0.70 27.34
N SER A 334 9.03 -1.47 27.75
CA SER A 334 8.12 -2.21 26.87
C SER A 334 6.74 -1.56 26.80
N ARG A 335 6.70 -0.23 26.82
CA ARG A 335 5.46 0.58 26.81
C ARG A 335 4.53 0.20 25.67
N LYS A 336 5.04 -0.09 24.47
CA LYS A 336 4.22 -0.46 23.30
C LYS A 336 3.46 -1.77 23.55
N GLN A 337 4.16 -2.79 24.04
CA GLN A 337 3.59 -4.09 24.36
C GLN A 337 2.57 -3.96 25.49
N TRP A 338 2.88 -3.19 26.54
CA TRP A 338 1.95 -2.98 27.63
C TRP A 338 0.70 -2.19 27.24
N ILE A 339 0.81 -1.18 26.38
CA ILE A 339 -0.35 -0.48 25.81
C ILE A 339 -1.22 -1.46 25.00
N ASN A 340 -0.61 -2.36 24.23
CA ASN A 340 -1.36 -3.41 23.54
C ASN A 340 -2.11 -4.31 24.53
N VAL A 341 -1.45 -4.81 25.58
CA VAL A 341 -2.10 -5.61 26.64
C VAL A 341 -3.27 -4.85 27.26
N ILE A 342 -3.06 -3.57 27.63
CA ILE A 342 -4.10 -2.71 28.20
C ILE A 342 -5.31 -2.63 27.26
N GLU A 343 -5.10 -2.31 25.98
CA GLU A 343 -6.20 -2.16 25.03
C GLU A 343 -6.91 -3.48 24.74
N GLN A 344 -6.19 -4.59 24.54
CA GLN A 344 -6.80 -5.91 24.30
C GLN A 344 -7.64 -6.36 25.51
N THR A 345 -7.15 -6.15 26.73
CA THR A 345 -7.88 -6.50 27.97
C THR A 345 -9.05 -5.56 28.23
N LYS A 346 -8.88 -4.25 28.02
CA LYS A 346 -9.92 -3.21 28.20
C LYS A 346 -11.10 -3.42 27.26
N ASN A 347 -10.83 -3.88 26.05
CA ASN A 347 -11.79 -4.06 24.99
C ASN A 347 -12.42 -5.47 24.96
N HIS A 348 -12.12 -6.32 25.95
CA HIS A 348 -12.63 -7.69 26.06
C HIS A 348 -12.22 -8.61 24.90
N VAL A 349 -11.17 -8.26 24.15
CA VAL A 349 -10.65 -9.08 23.04
C VAL A 349 -9.78 -10.22 23.58
N MET A 350 -9.05 -9.95 24.67
CA MET A 350 -8.22 -10.94 25.35
C MET A 350 -8.61 -11.08 26.83
N PRO A 351 -8.55 -12.30 27.39
CA PRO A 351 -8.32 -13.60 26.71
C PRO A 351 -9.41 -13.95 25.67
N THR A 352 -9.16 -14.88 24.75
CA THR A 352 -10.15 -15.34 23.75
C THR A 352 -11.34 -16.06 24.41
N GLU A 353 -12.42 -16.33 23.66
CA GLU A 353 -13.63 -16.97 24.19
C GLU A 353 -13.36 -18.32 24.88
N ASP A 354 -12.39 -19.09 24.36
CA ASP A 354 -11.96 -20.38 24.94
C ASP A 354 -11.10 -20.24 26.21
N GLY A 355 -10.58 -19.03 26.48
CA GLY A 355 -9.71 -18.72 27.60
C GLY A 355 -10.47 -18.36 28.88
N LEU A 356 -9.82 -18.55 30.03
CA LEU A 356 -10.38 -18.13 31.32
C LEU A 356 -10.54 -16.60 31.37
N GLN A 357 -11.79 -16.13 31.45
CA GLN A 357 -12.08 -14.69 31.46
C GLN A 357 -11.85 -14.03 32.84
N PRO A 358 -11.14 -12.89 32.90
CA PRO A 358 -11.12 -12.04 34.09
C PRO A 358 -12.51 -11.53 34.45
N ASP A 359 -12.84 -11.57 35.74
CA ASP A 359 -14.03 -10.87 36.25
C ASP A 359 -13.87 -9.34 36.14
N ARG A 360 -14.94 -8.60 36.41
CA ARG A 360 -14.97 -7.14 36.23
C ARG A 360 -13.93 -6.41 37.08
N GLU A 361 -13.66 -6.86 38.30
CA GLU A 361 -12.73 -6.18 39.21
C GLU A 361 -11.28 -6.56 38.91
N ASP A 362 -11.00 -7.81 38.56
CA ASP A 362 -9.70 -8.26 38.10
C ASP A 362 -9.31 -7.55 36.80
N ARG A 363 -10.24 -7.44 35.83
CA ARG A 363 -10.02 -6.73 34.56
C ARG A 363 -9.70 -5.25 34.79
N LYS A 364 -10.45 -4.57 35.67
CA LYS A 364 -10.16 -3.19 36.07
C LYS A 364 -8.78 -3.07 36.71
N THR A 365 -8.42 -4.01 37.57
CA THR A 365 -7.12 -4.02 38.24
C THR A 365 -5.99 -4.10 37.22
N ILE A 366 -6.05 -5.04 36.27
CA ILE A 366 -5.06 -5.17 35.19
C ILE A 366 -4.97 -3.87 34.38
N VAL A 367 -6.10 -3.40 33.84
CA VAL A 367 -6.14 -2.26 32.92
C VAL A 367 -5.71 -0.96 33.59
N LEU A 368 -6.32 -0.63 34.74
CA LEU A 368 -6.12 0.68 35.39
C LEU A 368 -4.77 0.77 36.10
N ALA A 369 -4.26 -0.32 36.70
CA ALA A 369 -2.94 -0.31 37.33
C ALA A 369 -1.82 -0.23 36.29
N LEU A 370 -1.88 -1.01 35.19
CA LEU A 370 -0.90 -0.91 34.11
C LEU A 370 -0.95 0.47 33.44
N HIS A 371 -2.15 0.98 33.14
CA HIS A 371 -2.32 2.32 32.60
C HIS A 371 -1.71 3.38 33.53
N HIS A 372 -1.99 3.30 34.83
CA HIS A 372 -1.40 4.23 35.80
C HIS A 372 0.14 4.13 35.83
N ALA A 373 0.70 2.92 35.90
CA ALA A 373 2.14 2.70 35.99
C ALA A 373 2.90 3.22 34.77
N ILE A 374 2.33 3.14 33.57
CA ILE A 374 2.94 3.63 32.33
C ILE A 374 2.82 5.16 32.22
N HIS A 375 1.61 5.69 32.44
CA HIS A 375 1.34 7.10 32.17
C HIS A 375 1.90 8.04 33.26
N ASN A 376 2.01 7.55 34.50
CA ASN A 376 2.54 8.30 35.65
C ASN A 376 3.96 7.90 36.04
N PHE A 377 4.69 7.19 35.18
CA PHE A 377 6.11 6.94 35.38
C PHE A 377 6.87 8.26 35.52
N ASP A 378 7.75 8.35 36.53
CA ASP A 378 8.56 9.54 36.77
C ASP A 378 9.78 9.57 35.85
N TYR A 379 9.72 10.47 34.88
CA TYR A 379 10.77 10.70 33.90
C TYR A 379 11.84 11.69 34.39
N SER A 380 11.75 12.23 35.62
CA SER A 380 12.66 13.27 36.13
C SER A 380 14.13 12.86 36.11
N ASP A 381 14.38 11.59 36.41
CA ASP A 381 15.72 11.02 36.61
C ASP A 381 16.30 10.39 35.34
N ILE A 382 15.49 10.25 34.28
CA ILE A 382 15.96 9.77 33.00
C ILE A 382 16.80 10.86 32.32
N ARG A 383 18.08 10.54 32.11
CA ARG A 383 19.06 11.35 31.40
C ARG A 383 19.80 10.47 30.40
N ASP A 384 19.08 9.95 29.42
CA ASP A 384 19.63 9.11 28.36
C ASP A 384 19.30 9.76 27.00
N PRO A 385 20.30 10.18 26.21
CA PRO A 385 20.09 10.75 24.88
C PRO A 385 19.80 9.68 23.81
N GLY A 386 19.87 8.41 24.19
CA GLY A 386 19.82 7.26 23.31
C GLY A 386 21.14 6.97 22.63
N PHE A 387 21.17 5.81 21.99
CA PHE A 387 22.26 5.40 21.11
C PHE A 387 21.87 5.64 19.65
N GLU A 388 22.65 6.48 18.97
CA GLU A 388 22.54 6.67 17.53
C GLU A 388 23.59 5.80 16.83
N ALA A 389 23.12 4.75 16.15
CA ALA A 389 24.00 3.93 15.33
C ALA A 389 24.55 4.73 14.14
N THR A 390 25.76 4.39 13.70
CA THR A 390 26.29 4.94 12.45
C THR A 390 25.42 4.49 11.29
N ARG A 391 24.98 5.45 10.47
CA ARG A 391 24.18 5.19 9.27
C ARG A 391 24.86 5.72 8.02
N ARG A 392 24.55 5.14 6.87
CA ARG A 392 24.88 5.79 5.61
C ARG A 392 23.97 6.99 5.34
N LEU A 393 24.37 7.83 4.40
CA LEU A 393 23.47 8.79 3.76
C LEU A 393 22.35 8.02 3.05
N THR A 394 21.13 8.54 3.12
CA THR A 394 20.07 8.10 2.21
C THR A 394 20.46 8.44 0.77
N HIS A 395 19.85 7.81 -0.22
CA HIS A 395 20.18 8.11 -1.62
C HIS A 395 19.89 9.57 -1.98
N ARG A 396 18.86 10.15 -1.36
CA ARG A 396 18.54 11.58 -1.51
C ARG A 396 19.54 12.49 -0.81
N GLU A 397 19.97 12.15 0.40
CA GLU A 397 21.03 12.86 1.12
C GLU A 397 22.37 12.82 0.37
N TYR A 398 22.71 11.68 -0.24
CA TYR A 398 23.87 11.53 -1.12
C TYR A 398 23.78 12.47 -2.32
N SER A 399 22.64 12.45 -3.03
CA SER A 399 22.39 13.30 -4.21
C SER A 399 22.50 14.79 -3.87
N ASN A 400 21.85 15.23 -2.79
CA ASN A 400 21.92 16.60 -2.30
C ASN A 400 23.33 17.02 -1.88
N THR A 401 24.05 16.15 -1.19
CA THR A 401 25.42 16.42 -0.73
C THR A 401 26.38 16.54 -1.91
N VAL A 402 26.25 15.67 -2.92
CA VAL A 402 27.00 15.75 -4.17
C VAL A 402 26.71 17.07 -4.88
N ARG A 403 25.43 17.44 -5.02
CA ARG A 403 25.05 18.74 -5.61
C ARG A 403 25.76 19.89 -4.91
N ASP A 404 25.77 19.90 -3.58
CA ASP A 404 26.37 20.99 -2.80
C ASP A 404 27.92 20.97 -2.82
N LEU A 405 28.54 19.81 -3.02
CA LEU A 405 29.99 19.67 -3.18
C LEU A 405 30.47 20.22 -4.53
N PHE A 406 29.78 19.88 -5.62
CA PHE A 406 30.18 20.25 -6.98
C PHE A 406 29.55 21.56 -7.47
N GLY A 407 28.46 22.01 -6.85
CA GLY A 407 27.69 23.19 -7.26
C GLY A 407 26.87 22.99 -8.53
N ILE A 408 26.51 21.73 -8.86
CA ILE A 408 25.75 21.35 -10.05
C ILE A 408 24.65 20.39 -9.64
N GLU A 409 23.46 20.57 -10.20
CA GLU A 409 22.33 19.66 -10.02
C GLU A 409 22.56 18.37 -10.82
N ILE A 410 22.77 17.27 -10.11
CA ILE A 410 22.96 15.93 -10.67
C ILE A 410 22.08 15.00 -9.88
N ASP A 411 20.92 14.64 -10.44
CA ASP A 411 20.06 13.67 -9.78
C ASP A 411 20.54 12.24 -10.06
N VAL A 412 20.76 11.50 -8.99
CA VAL A 412 21.24 10.11 -9.01
C VAL A 412 20.33 9.19 -8.22
N VAL A 413 19.21 9.67 -7.68
CA VAL A 413 18.34 8.87 -6.80
C VAL A 413 17.81 7.64 -7.54
N ASP A 414 17.32 7.81 -8.78
CA ASP A 414 16.78 6.72 -9.62
C ASP A 414 17.82 5.67 -10.05
N ARG A 415 19.10 5.88 -9.74
CA ARG A 415 20.18 4.92 -10.01
C ARG A 415 20.41 3.95 -8.85
N PHE A 416 19.77 4.20 -7.71
CA PHE A 416 19.80 3.34 -6.54
C PHE A 416 18.52 2.52 -6.41
N PRO A 417 18.55 1.35 -5.75
CA PRO A 417 17.33 0.75 -5.22
C PRO A 417 16.72 1.66 -4.14
N ASP A 418 15.44 1.48 -3.84
CA ASP A 418 14.77 2.24 -2.78
C ASP A 418 15.40 1.97 -1.40
N ASP A 419 15.45 3.01 -0.57
CA ASP A 419 15.86 2.88 0.82
C ASP A 419 14.76 2.21 1.65
N LEU A 420 15.15 1.23 2.47
CA LEU A 420 14.21 0.56 3.37
C LEU A 420 13.76 1.53 4.47
N THR A 421 12.45 1.64 4.65
CA THR A 421 11.86 2.39 5.76
C THR A 421 11.82 1.49 7.00
N ALA A 422 12.45 1.93 8.09
CA ALA A 422 12.46 1.20 9.36
C ALA A 422 11.17 1.43 10.17
N THR A 423 11.12 0.84 11.37
CA THR A 423 10.05 1.00 12.37
C THR A 423 9.76 2.45 12.80
N SER A 424 10.70 3.38 12.58
CA SER A 424 10.49 4.83 12.82
C SER A 424 9.53 5.48 11.80
N GLY A 425 9.39 4.89 10.61
CA GLY A 425 8.68 5.46 9.47
C GLY A 425 9.52 6.39 8.57
N PHE A 426 10.84 6.45 8.75
CA PHE A 426 11.73 7.28 7.93
C PHE A 426 12.91 6.50 7.34
N ASP A 427 13.28 6.83 6.10
CA ASP A 427 14.41 6.29 5.33
C ASP A 427 15.76 6.56 6.00
N ASN A 428 15.89 7.69 6.69
CA ASN A 428 17.12 8.13 7.36
C ASN A 428 17.41 7.38 8.68
N SER A 429 16.76 6.24 8.89
CA SER A 429 16.87 5.46 10.12
C SER A 429 18.09 4.54 10.12
N ALA A 430 18.89 4.64 11.18
CA ALA A 430 20.17 3.94 11.22
C ALA A 430 20.06 2.40 11.17
N ASN A 431 18.96 1.83 11.66
CA ASN A 431 18.74 0.38 11.69
C ASN A 431 18.34 -0.22 10.32
N SER A 432 17.90 0.58 9.33
CA SER A 432 17.62 0.10 7.97
C SER A 432 18.73 0.40 6.96
N LEU A 433 19.63 1.32 7.28
CA LEU A 433 20.65 1.83 6.37
C LEU A 433 22.01 1.09 6.46
N PHE A 434 21.98 -0.22 6.28
CA PHE A 434 23.21 -1.02 6.15
C PHE A 434 23.76 -1.01 4.71
N ILE A 435 25.06 -1.29 4.55
CA ILE A 435 25.72 -1.37 3.24
C ILE A 435 25.72 -2.83 2.79
N GLN A 436 24.87 -3.16 1.82
CA GLN A 436 24.90 -4.44 1.12
C GLN A 436 26.03 -4.45 0.07
N PRO A 437 26.67 -5.60 -0.21
CA PRO A 437 27.74 -5.68 -1.22
C PRO A 437 27.33 -5.12 -2.60
N LEU A 438 26.13 -5.48 -3.08
CA LEU A 438 25.59 -4.99 -4.36
C LEU A 438 25.42 -3.47 -4.39
N LEU A 439 25.06 -2.87 -3.25
CA LEU A 439 24.92 -1.42 -3.13
C LEU A 439 26.28 -0.71 -3.26
N MET A 440 27.38 -1.34 -2.81
CA MET A 440 28.72 -0.79 -2.98
C MET A 440 29.14 -0.70 -4.45
N GLU A 441 28.81 -1.71 -5.26
CA GLU A 441 29.07 -1.67 -6.71
C GLU A 441 28.31 -0.52 -7.38
N ARG A 442 27.06 -0.28 -6.98
CA ARG A 442 26.26 0.87 -7.44
C ARG A 442 26.92 2.20 -7.06
N TYR A 443 27.41 2.34 -5.83
CA TYR A 443 28.12 3.55 -5.40
C TYR A 443 29.37 3.84 -6.25
N ILE A 444 30.12 2.83 -6.66
CA ILE A 444 31.30 3.02 -7.53
C ILE A 444 30.89 3.61 -8.89
N GLY A 445 29.90 3.00 -9.55
CA GLY A 445 29.41 3.49 -10.84
C GLY A 445 28.77 4.89 -10.74
N ILE A 446 28.07 5.17 -9.64
CA ILE A 446 27.44 6.47 -9.42
C ILE A 446 28.49 7.54 -9.12
N ALA A 447 29.52 7.24 -8.32
CA ALA A 447 30.61 8.18 -8.08
C ALA A 447 31.36 8.53 -9.37
N GLU A 448 31.57 7.55 -10.25
CA GLU A 448 32.12 7.79 -11.59
C GLU A 448 31.22 8.70 -12.41
N TYR A 449 29.93 8.37 -12.50
CA TYR A 449 28.93 9.16 -13.21
C TYR A 449 28.84 10.60 -12.71
N VAL A 450 28.80 10.79 -11.39
CA VAL A 450 28.76 12.11 -10.74
C VAL A 450 29.96 12.96 -11.14
N VAL A 451 31.18 12.41 -11.00
CA VAL A 451 32.40 13.17 -11.30
C VAL A 451 32.51 13.48 -12.79
N MET A 452 32.11 12.54 -13.67
CA MET A 452 32.10 12.77 -15.12
C MET A 452 31.04 13.79 -15.55
N SER A 453 29.89 13.82 -14.89
CA SER A 453 28.81 14.78 -15.18
C SER A 453 29.11 16.15 -14.61
N ALA A 454 29.69 16.24 -13.41
CA ALA A 454 30.06 17.50 -12.77
C ALA A 454 31.27 18.17 -13.43
N LEU A 455 32.26 17.37 -13.83
CA LEU A 455 33.57 17.83 -14.31
C LEU A 455 33.94 17.19 -15.65
N PRO A 456 33.08 17.26 -16.69
CA PRO A 456 33.31 16.62 -17.98
C PRO A 456 34.56 17.17 -18.65
N LEU A 457 35.22 16.40 -19.51
CA LEU A 457 36.39 16.88 -20.27
C LEU A 457 36.03 18.07 -21.17
N GLN A 458 34.81 18.06 -21.72
CA GLN A 458 34.25 19.13 -22.53
C GLN A 458 32.93 19.59 -21.89
N PRO A 459 32.89 20.78 -21.26
CA PRO A 459 31.65 21.29 -20.68
C PRO A 459 30.65 21.66 -21.78
N GLN A 460 29.39 21.25 -21.60
CA GLN A 460 28.26 21.51 -22.48
C GLN A 460 27.45 22.74 -22.03
N GLY A 461 27.63 23.20 -20.78
CA GLY A 461 26.88 24.32 -20.22
C GLY A 461 27.68 25.20 -19.26
N ALA A 462 27.10 26.36 -18.92
CA ALA A 462 27.73 27.35 -18.04
C ALA A 462 28.00 26.83 -16.62
N ALA A 463 27.13 25.94 -16.10
CA ALA A 463 27.29 25.33 -14.78
C ALA A 463 28.54 24.44 -14.73
N GLU A 464 28.71 23.56 -15.70
CA GLU A 464 29.89 22.70 -15.85
C GLU A 464 31.17 23.51 -16.07
N GLU A 465 31.11 24.58 -16.87
CA GLU A 465 32.25 25.47 -17.06
C GLU A 465 32.65 26.18 -15.76
N ALA A 466 31.67 26.63 -14.98
CA ALA A 466 31.90 27.25 -13.68
C ALA A 466 32.51 26.26 -12.67
N ALA A 467 32.00 25.02 -12.59
CA ALA A 467 32.57 23.98 -11.74
C ALA A 467 34.00 23.63 -12.16
N ARG A 468 34.26 23.44 -13.46
CA ARG A 468 35.63 23.20 -13.96
C ARG A 468 36.57 24.35 -13.61
N LYS A 469 36.15 25.61 -13.74
CA LYS A 469 36.95 26.78 -13.34
C LYS A 469 37.23 26.81 -11.83
N HIS A 470 36.26 26.36 -11.01
CA HIS A 470 36.43 26.28 -9.57
C HIS A 470 37.45 25.19 -9.17
N PHE A 471 37.32 23.99 -9.73
CA PHE A 471 38.19 22.85 -9.40
C PHE A 471 39.57 22.92 -10.06
N PHE A 472 39.67 23.37 -11.31
CA PHE A 472 40.91 23.34 -12.11
C PHE A 472 41.49 24.73 -12.39
N LYS A 473 41.51 25.59 -11.36
CA LYS A 473 42.14 26.92 -11.44
C LYS A 473 43.67 26.84 -11.59
N ASP A 474 44.28 25.90 -10.87
CA ASP A 474 45.73 25.70 -10.88
C ASP A 474 46.13 24.81 -12.08
N ARG A 475 47.23 25.17 -12.75
CA ARG A 475 47.82 24.38 -13.84
C ARG A 475 49.26 23.97 -13.48
N PRO A 476 49.43 23.00 -12.55
CA PRO A 476 50.74 22.60 -12.08
C PRO A 476 51.54 21.90 -13.20
N SER A 477 52.85 22.15 -13.22
CA SER A 477 53.77 21.64 -14.25
C SER A 477 54.88 20.75 -13.71
N SER A 478 55.15 20.79 -12.39
CA SER A 478 56.12 19.93 -11.71
C SER A 478 55.45 19.02 -10.66
N PRO A 479 56.07 17.88 -10.28
CA PRO A 479 55.51 16.99 -9.25
C PRO A 479 55.25 17.68 -7.90
N GLU A 480 56.08 18.64 -7.52
CA GLU A 480 55.89 19.40 -6.27
C GLU A 480 54.74 20.41 -6.39
N GLU A 481 54.59 21.08 -7.55
CA GLU A 481 53.41 21.91 -7.83
C GLU A 481 52.12 21.09 -7.85
N VAL A 482 52.13 19.89 -8.44
CA VAL A 482 51.00 18.96 -8.45
C VAL A 482 50.60 18.59 -7.03
N LYS A 483 51.57 18.23 -6.19
CA LYS A 483 51.33 17.91 -4.79
C LYS A 483 50.73 19.08 -4.02
N GLN A 484 51.24 20.30 -4.21
CA GLN A 484 50.74 21.50 -3.52
C GLN A 484 49.34 21.89 -3.99
N ALA A 485 49.09 21.88 -5.31
CA ALA A 485 47.78 22.17 -5.89
C ALA A 485 46.73 21.13 -5.46
N ALA A 486 47.06 19.84 -5.56
CA ALA A 486 46.19 18.75 -5.10
C ALA A 486 45.91 18.84 -3.60
N THR A 487 46.90 19.16 -2.77
CA THR A 487 46.69 19.34 -1.32
C THR A 487 45.68 20.44 -1.05
N ARG A 488 45.84 21.63 -1.64
CA ARG A 488 44.91 22.76 -1.41
C ARG A 488 43.48 22.45 -1.86
N LEU A 489 43.32 21.78 -3.00
CA LEU A 489 42.02 21.39 -3.54
C LEU A 489 41.35 20.35 -2.64
N LEU A 490 42.07 19.26 -2.36
CA LEU A 490 41.54 18.13 -1.60
C LEU A 490 41.32 18.48 -0.13
N GLU A 491 42.08 19.38 0.48
CA GLU A 491 41.79 19.87 1.84
C GLU A 491 40.40 20.50 1.94
N LYS A 492 40.07 21.40 0.99
CA LYS A 492 38.75 22.05 0.95
C LYS A 492 37.63 21.06 0.66
N PHE A 493 37.87 20.17 -0.32
CA PHE A 493 36.88 19.18 -0.70
C PHE A 493 36.62 18.16 0.43
N LEU A 494 37.67 17.62 1.06
CA LEU A 494 37.57 16.64 2.14
C LEU A 494 36.91 17.22 3.39
N LEU A 495 37.18 18.49 3.75
CA LEU A 495 36.52 19.14 4.89
C LEU A 495 35.00 19.12 4.72
N ARG A 496 34.51 19.49 3.53
CA ARG A 496 33.08 19.51 3.20
C ARG A 496 32.52 18.10 3.04
N ALA A 497 33.22 17.24 2.30
CA ALA A 497 32.78 15.88 2.01
C ALA A 497 32.70 15.00 3.26
N PHE A 498 33.65 15.12 4.20
CA PHE A 498 33.64 14.34 5.44
C PHE A 498 32.94 15.06 6.59
N ARG A 499 32.61 16.35 6.42
CA ARG A 499 31.87 17.18 7.38
C ARG A 499 32.55 17.27 8.75
N ARG A 500 33.88 17.13 8.76
CA ARG A 500 34.71 17.17 9.96
C ARG A 500 36.14 17.59 9.63
N PRO A 501 36.93 18.00 10.65
CA PRO A 501 38.36 18.15 10.49
C PRO A 501 39.00 16.82 10.09
N PHE A 502 39.98 16.90 9.19
CA PHE A 502 40.75 15.74 8.75
C PHE A 502 41.73 15.28 9.84
N LYS A 503 41.99 13.98 9.89
CA LYS A 503 42.99 13.36 10.77
C LYS A 503 44.40 13.63 10.21
N PRO A 504 45.46 13.61 11.04
CA PRO A 504 46.83 13.73 10.56
C PRO A 504 47.13 12.70 9.46
N GLY A 505 47.62 13.16 8.30
CA GLY A 505 47.95 12.30 7.16
C GLY A 505 46.76 11.87 6.28
N GLU A 506 45.52 12.20 6.64
CA GLU A 506 44.31 11.75 5.93
C GLU A 506 44.22 12.36 4.52
N VAL A 507 44.52 13.65 4.37
CA VAL A 507 44.57 14.32 3.07
C VAL A 507 45.61 13.67 2.15
N GLN A 508 46.77 13.31 2.70
CA GLN A 508 47.88 12.74 1.94
C GLN A 508 47.54 11.35 1.37
N ARG A 509 46.58 10.63 1.95
CA ARG A 509 46.05 9.37 1.39
C ARG A 509 45.41 9.58 0.01
N TYR A 510 44.82 10.74 -0.23
CA TYR A 510 44.15 11.10 -1.49
C TYR A 510 45.06 11.90 -2.44
N VAL A 511 46.04 12.64 -1.91
CA VAL A 511 47.03 13.37 -2.72
C VAL A 511 48.08 12.45 -3.34
N ARG A 512 48.55 11.42 -2.61
CA ARG A 512 49.62 10.52 -3.10
C ARG A 512 49.25 9.80 -4.41
N PRO A 513 48.04 9.22 -4.56
CA PRO A 513 47.61 8.64 -5.83
C PRO A 513 47.60 9.64 -6.99
N VAL A 514 47.22 10.90 -6.75
CA VAL A 514 47.23 11.96 -7.77
C VAL A 514 48.65 12.22 -8.26
N VAL A 515 49.60 12.41 -7.35
CA VAL A 515 51.01 12.64 -7.71
C VAL A 515 51.58 11.45 -8.48
N ALA A 516 51.31 10.23 -8.03
CA ALA A 516 51.78 9.02 -8.69
C ALA A 516 51.18 8.83 -10.10
N ALA A 517 49.87 9.09 -10.27
CA ALA A 517 49.21 9.01 -11.56
C ALA A 517 49.77 10.01 -12.57
N VAL A 518 50.03 11.24 -12.14
CA VAL A 518 50.64 12.28 -12.98
C VAL A 518 52.08 11.93 -13.35
N GLN A 519 52.87 11.40 -12.41
CA GLN A 519 54.23 10.92 -12.69
C GLN A 519 54.25 9.77 -13.70
N SER A 520 53.20 8.94 -13.74
CA SER A 520 53.02 7.86 -14.71
C SER A 520 52.40 8.31 -16.03
N GLY A 521 52.20 9.62 -16.25
CA GLY A 521 51.73 10.18 -17.52
C GLY A 521 50.22 10.48 -17.60
N THR A 522 49.47 10.33 -16.51
CA THR A 522 48.05 10.75 -16.48
C THR A 522 47.95 12.27 -16.39
N ASP A 523 46.99 12.90 -17.06
CA ASP A 523 46.79 14.34 -16.89
C ASP A 523 46.30 14.68 -15.47
N TYR A 524 46.65 15.89 -15.01
CA TYR A 524 46.33 16.34 -13.64
C TYR A 524 44.83 16.33 -13.34
N GLU A 525 43.99 16.74 -14.29
CA GLU A 525 42.55 16.80 -14.06
C GLU A 525 41.97 15.39 -13.88
N SER A 526 42.35 14.44 -14.74
CA SER A 526 41.90 13.05 -14.64
C SER A 526 42.39 12.38 -13.34
N ALA A 527 43.63 12.64 -12.94
CA ALA A 527 44.15 12.16 -11.66
C ALA A 527 43.34 12.71 -10.46
N ILE A 528 42.94 13.99 -10.50
CA ILE A 528 42.04 14.58 -9.50
C ILE A 528 40.65 13.93 -9.55
N ARG A 529 40.05 13.74 -10.74
CA ARG A 529 38.74 13.07 -10.88
C ARG A 529 38.73 11.70 -10.20
N SER A 530 39.75 10.86 -10.43
CA SER A 530 39.86 9.55 -9.77
C SER A 530 39.95 9.65 -8.25
N SER A 531 40.64 10.68 -7.73
CA SER A 531 40.69 10.93 -6.29
C SER A 531 39.33 11.36 -5.73
N LEU A 532 38.59 12.22 -6.44
CA LEU A 532 37.22 12.61 -6.06
C LEU A 532 36.27 11.41 -6.07
N GLN A 533 36.32 10.55 -7.08
CA GLN A 533 35.54 9.30 -7.13
C GLN A 533 35.82 8.43 -5.89
N THR A 534 37.10 8.27 -5.53
CA THR A 534 37.51 7.51 -4.34
C THR A 534 36.98 8.12 -3.05
N ILE A 535 36.86 9.45 -2.98
CA ILE A 535 36.29 10.15 -1.82
C ILE A 535 34.78 9.85 -1.71
N LEU A 536 34.05 9.91 -2.82
CA LEU A 536 32.58 9.72 -2.88
C LEU A 536 32.12 8.30 -2.54
N ILE A 537 33.02 7.31 -2.49
CA ILE A 537 32.73 5.94 -2.04
C ILE A 537 33.40 5.59 -0.70
N SER A 538 34.10 6.55 -0.09
CA SER A 538 34.78 6.29 1.17
C SER A 538 33.79 6.19 2.33
N PRO A 539 34.06 5.38 3.36
CA PRO A 539 33.19 5.33 4.55
C PRO A 539 33.01 6.69 5.25
N SER A 540 34.02 7.57 5.21
CA SER A 540 33.91 8.92 5.79
C SER A 540 32.97 9.85 5.00
N PHE A 541 32.72 9.55 3.73
CA PHE A 541 31.72 10.25 2.93
C PHE A 541 30.35 9.58 2.99
N LEU A 542 30.30 8.25 2.85
CA LEU A 542 29.04 7.51 2.82
C LEU A 542 28.34 7.47 4.17
N LEU A 543 29.09 7.50 5.29
CA LEU A 543 28.54 7.37 6.64
C LEU A 543 28.47 8.71 7.37
N LEU A 544 27.37 8.93 8.09
CA LEU A 544 27.29 9.89 9.18
C LEU A 544 27.81 9.21 10.44
N THR A 545 29.12 9.34 10.66
CA THR A 545 29.78 8.80 11.84
C THR A 545 30.03 9.90 12.84
N GLU A 546 29.51 9.70 14.05
CA GLU A 546 29.88 10.51 15.19
C GLU A 546 31.04 9.89 15.96
N SER A 547 31.93 10.73 16.48
CA SER A 547 33.13 10.29 17.19
C SER A 547 32.77 9.71 18.55
N ILE A 548 33.19 8.47 18.81
CA ILE A 548 33.10 7.83 20.13
C ILE A 548 34.09 8.52 21.09
N ARG A 549 33.63 8.93 22.28
CA ARG A 549 34.49 9.44 23.35
C ARG A 549 34.53 8.49 24.55
N GLY A 550 35.73 8.08 24.93
CA GLY A 550 35.95 7.20 26.08
C GLY A 550 35.32 5.81 25.92
N THR A 551 35.28 5.06 27.00
CA THR A 551 34.65 3.72 27.09
C THR A 551 33.43 3.71 28.01
N GLY A 552 33.04 4.87 28.54
CA GLY A 552 31.94 4.99 29.49
C GLY A 552 30.58 4.99 28.80
N SER A 553 29.55 4.62 29.57
CA SER A 553 28.13 4.70 29.22
C SER A 553 27.52 6.04 29.64
N GLU A 554 28.29 7.01 30.13
CA GLU A 554 27.72 8.30 30.53
C GLU A 554 27.38 9.17 29.31
N PRO A 555 26.24 9.88 29.31
CA PRO A 555 25.92 10.86 28.28
C PRO A 555 26.98 11.96 28.19
N TYR A 556 27.31 12.37 26.97
CA TYR A 556 28.21 13.49 26.73
C TYR A 556 27.76 14.32 25.54
N ARG A 557 28.16 15.59 25.54
CA ARG A 557 27.71 16.55 24.53
C ARG A 557 28.35 16.29 23.17
N ALA A 558 27.53 16.30 22.12
CA ALA A 558 28.00 16.27 20.74
C ALA A 558 28.99 17.42 20.47
N SER A 559 29.98 17.20 19.61
CA SER A 559 30.91 18.24 19.17
C SER A 559 30.22 19.22 18.24
N ASP A 560 30.75 20.44 18.09
CA ASP A 560 30.15 21.43 17.21
C ASP A 560 30.10 20.99 15.74
N TRP A 561 31.05 20.15 15.28
CA TRP A 561 31.02 19.55 13.93
C TRP A 561 29.91 18.51 13.76
N GLU A 562 29.62 17.76 14.82
CA GLU A 562 28.51 16.81 14.84
C GLU A 562 27.17 17.57 14.88
N LEU A 563 27.06 18.61 15.71
CA LEU A 563 25.88 19.49 15.74
C LEU A 563 25.63 20.17 14.38
N ALA A 564 26.68 20.65 13.71
CA ALA A 564 26.58 21.19 12.35
C ALA A 564 25.99 20.16 11.38
N SER A 565 26.47 18.92 11.44
CA SER A 565 25.98 17.83 10.59
C SER A 565 24.54 17.44 10.96
N ARG A 566 24.21 17.29 12.25
CA ARG A 566 22.84 17.01 12.70
C ARG A 566 21.87 18.08 12.20
N LEU A 567 22.22 19.36 12.36
CA LEU A 567 21.43 20.49 11.85
C LEU A 567 21.22 20.43 10.34
N SER A 568 22.29 20.21 9.58
CA SER A 568 22.22 20.25 8.11
C SER A 568 21.43 19.07 7.55
N TYR A 569 21.60 17.86 8.08
CA TYR A 569 20.83 16.70 7.59
C TYR A 569 19.40 16.70 8.09
N PHE A 570 19.13 17.24 9.27
CA PHE A 570 17.76 17.43 9.73
C PHE A 570 16.99 18.44 8.87
N LEU A 571 17.55 19.64 8.65
CA LEU A 571 16.81 20.73 8.01
C LEU A 571 16.93 20.74 6.49
N TRP A 572 18.05 20.30 5.92
CA TRP A 572 18.36 20.42 4.49
C TRP A 572 18.60 19.08 3.78
N ALA A 573 18.58 17.95 4.51
CA ALA A 573 18.97 16.63 3.99
C ALA A 573 20.25 16.70 3.14
N SER A 574 21.23 17.48 3.59
CA SER A 574 22.50 17.74 2.90
C SER A 574 23.59 18.13 3.90
N MET A 575 24.82 18.29 3.41
CA MET A 575 25.96 18.71 4.23
C MET A 575 25.85 20.15 4.76
N PRO A 576 26.59 20.50 5.83
CA PRO A 576 26.66 21.86 6.34
C PRO A 576 27.20 22.86 5.30
N ASP A 577 26.79 24.11 5.41
CA ASP A 577 27.37 25.21 4.65
C ASP A 577 28.59 25.82 5.34
N ASP A 578 29.21 26.79 4.68
CA ASP A 578 30.44 27.42 5.17
C ASP A 578 30.22 28.12 6.53
N GLU A 579 29.06 28.75 6.76
CA GLU A 579 28.74 29.39 8.04
C GLU A 579 28.67 28.37 9.19
N LEU A 580 27.99 27.23 8.98
CA LEU A 580 27.96 26.15 9.98
C LEU A 580 29.36 25.58 10.22
N PHE A 581 30.18 25.40 9.19
CA PHE A 581 31.57 24.95 9.36
C PHE A 581 32.43 25.95 10.13
N GLU A 582 32.27 27.25 9.89
CA GLU A 582 32.97 28.30 10.62
C GLU A 582 32.55 28.36 12.09
N LEU A 583 31.25 28.24 12.38
CA LEU A 583 30.73 28.18 13.74
C LEU A 583 31.18 26.90 14.47
N ALA A 584 31.26 25.78 13.75
CA ALA A 584 31.79 24.53 14.27
C ALA A 584 33.28 24.62 14.61
N ALA A 585 34.07 25.21 13.72
CA ALA A 585 35.49 25.47 13.95
C ALA A 585 35.71 26.41 15.14
N ALA A 586 34.82 27.38 15.34
CA ALA A 586 34.87 28.34 16.45
C ALA A 586 34.30 27.79 17.78
N GLY A 587 33.69 26.59 17.80
CA GLY A 587 33.10 26.01 19.02
C GLY A 587 31.85 26.75 19.53
N ARG A 588 31.07 27.35 18.62
CA ARG A 588 29.94 28.23 18.96
C ARG A 588 28.57 27.58 18.82
N LEU A 589 28.44 26.44 18.14
CA LEU A 589 27.16 25.73 17.95
C LEU A 589 26.66 25.06 19.23
N ARG A 590 27.50 25.02 20.24
CA ARG A 590 27.15 24.65 21.61
C ARG A 590 26.44 25.75 22.41
N ASP A 591 26.23 26.93 21.85
CA ASP A 591 25.37 27.95 22.46
C ASP A 591 23.93 27.80 21.92
N ASN A 592 22.96 27.62 22.82
CA ASN A 592 21.55 27.48 22.46
C ASN A 592 21.01 28.70 21.67
N ASN A 593 21.53 29.91 21.93
CA ASN A 593 21.14 31.10 21.17
C ASN A 593 21.65 31.05 19.74
N VAL A 594 22.88 30.54 19.54
CA VAL A 594 23.46 30.35 18.21
C VAL A 594 22.69 29.25 17.46
N LEU A 595 22.32 28.15 18.13
CA LEU A 595 21.49 27.10 17.52
C LEU A 595 20.16 27.66 17.02
N ARG A 596 19.43 28.43 17.83
CA ARG A 596 18.16 29.06 17.40
C ARG A 596 18.37 29.96 16.18
N GLN A 597 19.38 30.81 16.20
CA GLN A 597 19.71 31.69 15.07
C GLN A 597 20.00 30.90 13.78
N GLN A 598 20.71 29.78 13.89
CA GLN A 598 20.99 28.92 12.74
C GLN A 598 19.74 28.21 12.24
N VAL A 599 18.87 27.72 13.12
CA VAL A 599 17.56 27.14 12.70
C VAL A 599 16.75 28.18 11.92
N ASP A 600 16.63 29.41 12.43
CA ASP A 600 15.88 30.49 11.77
C ASP A 600 16.47 30.84 10.40
N ARG A 601 17.80 30.93 10.31
CA ARG A 601 18.50 31.17 9.03
C ARG A 601 18.23 30.04 8.05
N MET A 602 18.39 28.80 8.50
CA MET A 602 18.32 27.62 7.63
C MET A 602 16.92 27.33 7.11
N ILE A 603 15.87 27.60 7.90
CA ILE A 603 14.47 27.47 7.46
C ILE A 603 14.13 28.42 6.30
N ASN A 604 14.78 29.58 6.25
CA ASN A 604 14.60 30.57 5.19
C ASN A 604 15.39 30.24 3.91
N ASP A 605 16.29 29.24 3.95
CA ASP A 605 17.01 28.77 2.77
C ASP A 605 16.13 27.86 1.90
N PRO A 606 16.23 27.92 0.55
CA PRO A 606 15.57 26.99 -0.35
C PRO A 606 15.79 25.50 -0.01
N LYS A 607 16.96 25.14 0.52
CA LYS A 607 17.25 23.75 0.92
C LYS A 607 16.30 23.22 1.99
N ALA A 608 15.70 24.08 2.82
CA ALA A 608 14.71 23.66 3.81
C ALA A 608 13.41 23.13 3.20
N ASP A 609 13.21 23.25 1.87
CA ASP A 609 12.09 22.61 1.19
C ASP A 609 12.10 21.08 1.31
N THR A 610 13.23 20.46 1.74
CA THR A 610 13.32 19.04 2.08
C THR A 610 12.42 18.64 3.25
N LEU A 611 12.04 19.57 4.13
CA LEU A 611 11.06 19.27 5.17
C LEU A 611 9.69 18.87 4.58
N GLY A 612 9.33 19.42 3.42
CA GLY A 612 8.14 19.03 2.67
C GLY A 612 8.40 17.81 1.78
N THR A 613 9.47 17.85 0.97
CA THR A 613 9.73 16.85 -0.08
C THR A 613 10.37 15.55 0.44
N VAL A 614 10.80 15.52 1.70
CA VAL A 614 11.41 14.35 2.35
C VAL A 614 10.67 14.00 3.63
N PHE A 615 10.64 14.92 4.62
CA PHE A 615 10.03 14.60 5.91
C PHE A 615 8.51 14.42 5.80
N ALA A 616 7.79 15.43 5.29
CA ALA A 616 6.33 15.38 5.22
C ALA A 616 5.83 14.35 4.20
N SER A 617 6.56 14.15 3.10
CA SER A 617 6.21 13.11 2.13
C SER A 617 6.28 11.71 2.73
N GLN A 618 7.26 11.46 3.61
CA GLN A 618 7.44 10.17 4.29
C GLN A 618 6.43 9.99 5.40
N TRP A 619 6.31 10.98 6.27
CA TRP A 619 5.37 10.94 7.37
C TRP A 619 3.92 10.78 6.87
N LEU A 620 3.51 11.56 5.88
CA LEU A 620 2.13 11.52 5.39
C LEU A 620 1.93 10.46 4.29
N GLY A 621 3.01 9.84 3.81
CA GLY A 621 2.98 8.75 2.83
C GLY A 621 2.75 9.19 1.38
N SER A 622 2.75 10.49 1.06
CA SER A 622 2.45 11.00 -0.29
C SER A 622 3.44 10.55 -1.37
N GLN A 623 4.67 10.17 -0.99
CA GLN A 623 5.66 9.59 -1.90
C GLN A 623 5.22 8.25 -2.52
N HIS A 624 4.31 7.51 -1.87
CA HIS A 624 3.79 6.25 -2.39
C HIS A 624 2.74 6.45 -3.49
N LEU A 625 2.29 7.70 -3.71
CA LEU A 625 1.48 8.06 -4.87
C LEU A 625 2.27 7.75 -6.14
N GLY A 626 1.63 7.20 -7.17
CA GLY A 626 2.29 6.64 -8.34
C GLY A 626 2.56 5.15 -8.17
N VAL A 627 3.41 4.74 -7.23
CA VAL A 627 3.72 3.30 -7.05
C VAL A 627 2.48 2.49 -6.68
N ARG A 628 1.64 3.01 -5.78
CA ARG A 628 0.43 2.30 -5.30
C ARG A 628 -0.83 2.61 -6.10
N MET A 629 -0.87 3.73 -6.81
CA MET A 629 -2.09 4.30 -7.39
C MET A 629 -1.99 4.58 -8.90
N ARG A 630 -0.97 4.03 -9.56
CA ARG A 630 -0.84 4.13 -11.02
C ARG A 630 -1.85 3.19 -11.68
N LEU A 631 -2.72 3.80 -12.46
CA LEU A 631 -3.68 3.08 -13.29
C LEU A 631 -3.16 2.95 -14.71
N ASP A 632 -3.78 2.04 -15.48
CA ASP A 632 -3.47 1.91 -16.90
C ASP A 632 -3.79 3.24 -17.61
N PRO A 633 -2.80 3.87 -18.27
CA PRO A 633 -3.00 5.12 -19.00
C PRO A 633 -3.99 5.01 -20.17
N ILE A 634 -4.22 3.81 -20.71
CA ILE A 634 -5.18 3.54 -21.79
C ILE A 634 -6.61 3.77 -21.26
N ASP A 635 -6.94 3.15 -20.14
CA ASP A 635 -8.28 3.25 -19.53
C ASP A 635 -8.46 4.54 -18.73
N ASN A 636 -7.36 5.14 -18.25
CA ASN A 636 -7.36 6.30 -17.36
C ASN A 636 -6.45 7.42 -17.89
N PRO A 637 -6.74 8.01 -19.07
CA PRO A 637 -5.89 9.02 -19.69
C PRO A 637 -5.74 10.32 -18.87
N TRP A 638 -6.62 10.51 -17.89
CA TRP A 638 -6.59 11.62 -16.94
C TRP A 638 -5.60 11.40 -15.77
N CYS A 639 -5.18 10.16 -15.48
CA CYS A 639 -4.29 9.80 -14.37
C CYS A 639 -2.83 9.91 -14.80
N THR A 640 -2.40 11.13 -15.08
CA THR A 640 -1.06 11.43 -15.63
C THR A 640 0.00 11.45 -14.53
N GLU A 641 1.26 11.18 -14.90
CA GLU A 641 2.41 11.39 -13.99
C GLU A 641 2.55 12.86 -13.57
N SER A 642 2.18 13.82 -14.42
CA SER A 642 2.19 15.24 -14.07
C SER A 642 1.14 15.59 -13.01
N LEU A 643 -0.06 15.00 -13.07
CA LEU A 643 -1.09 15.17 -12.05
C LEU A 643 -0.65 14.58 -10.71
N MET A 644 -0.12 13.35 -10.72
CA MET A 644 0.39 12.73 -9.50
C MET A 644 1.56 13.53 -8.91
N THR A 645 2.44 14.08 -9.76
CA THR A 645 3.50 14.99 -9.32
C THR A 645 2.92 16.25 -8.67
N ALA A 646 1.91 16.88 -9.28
CA ALA A 646 1.24 18.03 -8.71
C ALA A 646 0.57 17.74 -7.34
N MET A 647 0.03 16.53 -7.16
CA MET A 647 -0.52 16.07 -5.87
C MET A 647 0.57 15.89 -4.80
N ARG A 648 1.74 15.33 -5.15
CA ARG A 648 2.89 15.24 -4.22
C ARG A 648 3.45 16.63 -3.88
N ASP A 649 3.51 17.51 -4.87
CA ASP A 649 3.96 18.89 -4.73
C ASP A 649 2.99 19.71 -3.86
N GLU A 650 1.68 19.50 -3.97
CA GLU A 650 0.68 20.16 -3.11
C GLU A 650 1.02 19.91 -1.64
N THR A 651 1.20 18.64 -1.25
CA THR A 651 1.51 18.24 0.12
C THR A 651 2.85 18.82 0.59
N SER A 652 3.88 18.71 -0.25
CA SER A 652 5.24 19.18 0.07
C SER A 652 5.27 20.70 0.25
N MET A 653 4.70 21.45 -0.70
CA MET A 653 4.66 22.91 -0.64
C MET A 653 3.76 23.43 0.47
N PHE A 654 2.64 22.75 0.74
CA PHE A 654 1.76 23.06 1.86
C PHE A 654 2.50 22.96 3.19
N PHE A 655 3.24 21.87 3.42
CA PHE A 655 4.04 21.71 4.63
C PHE A 655 5.16 22.75 4.73
N ASN A 656 5.90 22.99 3.64
CA ASN A 656 6.95 24.01 3.59
C ASN A 656 6.42 25.41 3.89
N HIS A 657 5.19 25.72 3.45
CA HIS A 657 4.52 26.98 3.78
C HIS A 657 4.23 27.10 5.27
N LEU A 658 3.72 26.04 5.92
CA LEU A 658 3.48 26.03 7.37
C LEU A 658 4.77 26.33 8.15
N VAL A 659 5.88 25.69 7.78
CA VAL A 659 7.20 25.91 8.42
C VAL A 659 7.69 27.34 8.16
N ARG A 660 7.76 27.78 6.91
CA ARG A 660 8.35 29.09 6.54
C ARG A 660 7.56 30.27 7.06
N GLN A 661 6.23 30.17 7.07
CA GLN A 661 5.36 31.24 7.58
C GLN A 661 5.09 31.12 9.08
N ASN A 662 5.77 30.20 9.77
CA ASN A 662 5.61 29.93 11.19
C ASN A 662 4.12 29.77 11.61
N ARG A 663 3.37 29.03 10.81
CA ARG A 663 1.95 28.78 11.06
C ARG A 663 1.79 27.84 12.26
N PRO A 664 0.64 27.86 12.96
CA PRO A 664 0.36 26.88 14.00
C PRO A 664 0.16 25.48 13.39
N ILE A 665 0.56 24.44 14.12
CA ILE A 665 0.42 23.03 13.70
C ILE A 665 -1.03 22.68 13.35
N THR A 666 -2.03 23.29 14.03
CA THR A 666 -3.45 23.06 13.75
C THR A 666 -3.85 23.39 12.30
N GLU A 667 -3.13 24.30 11.63
CA GLU A 667 -3.37 24.63 10.22
C GLU A 667 -3.05 23.48 9.27
N LEU A 668 -2.27 22.48 9.70
CA LEU A 668 -2.16 21.22 8.98
C LEU A 668 -3.54 20.60 8.71
N ILE A 669 -4.49 20.79 9.63
CA ILE A 669 -5.84 20.22 9.58
C ILE A 669 -6.86 21.20 9.00
N ASN A 670 -6.83 22.46 9.44
CA ASN A 670 -7.92 23.42 9.18
C ASN A 670 -7.55 24.61 8.28
N ALA A 671 -6.42 24.55 7.55
CA ALA A 671 -6.06 25.60 6.60
C ALA A 671 -7.17 25.90 5.57
N ASP A 672 -7.33 27.18 5.26
CA ASP A 672 -8.24 27.72 4.24
C ASP A 672 -7.55 27.96 2.89
N TYR A 673 -6.40 27.32 2.67
CA TYR A 673 -5.60 27.45 1.45
C TYR A 673 -4.97 26.11 1.07
N THR A 674 -4.53 26.00 -0.18
CA THR A 674 -3.68 24.90 -0.65
C THR A 674 -2.78 25.35 -1.81
N PHE A 675 -1.97 24.45 -2.37
CA PHE A 675 -1.11 24.71 -3.53
C PHE A 675 -1.64 24.00 -4.78
N LEU A 676 -1.90 24.76 -5.85
CA LEU A 676 -2.49 24.21 -7.08
C LEU A 676 -1.74 24.69 -8.33
N ASN A 677 -1.61 23.81 -9.31
CA ASN A 677 -1.45 24.17 -10.71
C ASN A 677 -2.78 23.94 -11.45
N GLN A 678 -2.81 24.20 -12.76
CA GLN A 678 -4.04 24.07 -13.54
C GLN A 678 -4.58 22.62 -13.58
N GLU A 679 -3.70 21.62 -13.66
CA GLU A 679 -4.09 20.22 -13.78
C GLU A 679 -4.78 19.73 -12.49
N LEU A 680 -4.17 20.00 -11.33
CA LEU A 680 -4.73 19.66 -10.03
C LEU A 680 -6.00 20.47 -9.72
N ALA A 681 -6.03 21.75 -10.11
CA ALA A 681 -7.22 22.58 -9.96
C ALA A 681 -8.43 22.01 -10.74
N LYS A 682 -8.22 21.43 -11.93
CA LYS A 682 -9.28 20.73 -12.68
C LYS A 682 -9.79 19.51 -11.91
N LEU A 683 -8.90 18.68 -11.35
CA LEU A 683 -9.30 17.53 -10.53
C LEU A 683 -10.17 17.96 -9.35
N TYR A 684 -9.87 19.10 -8.73
CA TYR A 684 -10.61 19.62 -7.57
C TYR A 684 -11.81 20.49 -7.94
N ASN A 685 -12.06 20.73 -9.23
CA ASN A 685 -13.07 21.66 -9.73
C ASN A 685 -12.91 23.09 -9.16
N ILE A 686 -11.67 23.58 -9.08
CA ILE A 686 -11.33 24.93 -8.62
C ILE A 686 -10.99 25.79 -9.84
N GLN A 687 -11.74 26.87 -10.03
CA GLN A 687 -11.57 27.78 -11.16
C GLN A 687 -10.47 28.83 -10.91
N GLY A 688 -9.99 29.49 -11.97
CA GLY A 688 -9.08 30.62 -11.86
C GLY A 688 -7.57 30.28 -11.75
N VAL A 689 -7.20 29.00 -11.82
CA VAL A 689 -5.78 28.55 -11.83
C VAL A 689 -5.38 28.11 -13.25
N GLN A 690 -4.37 28.77 -13.83
CA GLN A 690 -3.88 28.50 -15.20
C GLN A 690 -2.37 28.23 -15.25
N GLY A 691 -1.93 27.30 -16.10
CA GLY A 691 -0.52 26.93 -16.29
C GLY A 691 0.02 25.88 -15.31
N ALA A 692 1.21 25.35 -15.61
CA ALA A 692 1.82 24.22 -14.92
C ALA A 692 2.43 24.54 -13.54
N LYS A 693 2.69 25.82 -13.24
CA LYS A 693 3.34 26.23 -11.99
C LYS A 693 2.41 26.12 -10.78
N MET A 694 2.83 25.46 -9.72
CA MET A 694 2.13 25.44 -8.44
C MET A 694 2.08 26.83 -7.80
N ARG A 695 0.96 27.19 -7.16
CA ARG A 695 0.81 28.45 -6.43
C ARG A 695 -0.11 28.29 -5.23
N LEU A 696 0.09 29.14 -4.23
CA LEU A 696 -0.82 29.26 -3.10
C LEU A 696 -2.18 29.80 -3.57
N VAL A 697 -3.25 29.09 -3.25
CA VAL A 697 -4.62 29.43 -3.59
C VAL A 697 -5.46 29.41 -2.32
N LYS A 698 -6.16 30.52 -2.05
CA LYS A 698 -7.16 30.58 -0.99
C LYS A 698 -8.41 29.83 -1.43
N LEU A 699 -8.94 28.97 -0.57
CA LEU A 699 -10.12 28.16 -0.80
C LEU A 699 -11.36 28.90 -0.33
N GLU A 700 -12.35 29.05 -1.22
CA GLU A 700 -13.64 29.65 -0.88
C GLU A 700 -14.52 28.68 -0.09
N ASP A 701 -14.49 27.39 -0.44
CA ASP A 701 -15.23 26.33 0.25
C ASP A 701 -14.30 25.47 1.12
N THR A 702 -14.05 25.97 2.34
CA THR A 702 -13.23 25.26 3.34
C THR A 702 -13.93 24.04 3.95
N LYS A 703 -15.24 23.88 3.68
CA LYS A 703 -16.02 22.72 4.14
C LYS A 703 -15.74 21.49 3.28
N ARG A 704 -15.48 21.69 1.97
CA ARG A 704 -15.19 20.62 0.99
C ARG A 704 -13.71 20.47 0.64
N ARG A 705 -12.82 21.37 1.09
CA ARG A 705 -11.38 21.17 0.92
C ARG A 705 -10.58 22.04 1.89
N GLY A 706 -9.29 21.77 2.04
CA GLY A 706 -8.40 22.50 2.93
C GLY A 706 -7.82 21.62 4.02
N GLY A 707 -6.62 21.96 4.50
CA GLY A 707 -5.79 21.07 5.29
C GLY A 707 -5.45 19.76 4.56
N ILE A 708 -4.72 18.88 5.24
CA ILE A 708 -4.21 17.63 4.66
C ILE A 708 -5.32 16.66 4.24
N PHE A 709 -6.43 16.57 5.00
CA PHE A 709 -7.52 15.64 4.70
C PHE A 709 -8.29 15.97 3.41
N GLY A 710 -8.15 17.19 2.89
CA GLY A 710 -8.71 17.59 1.60
C GLY A 710 -7.76 17.38 0.41
N GLN A 711 -6.53 16.91 0.63
CA GLN A 711 -5.54 16.72 -0.43
C GLN A 711 -5.70 15.37 -1.11
N GLY A 712 -5.60 15.39 -2.43
CA GLY A 712 -5.81 14.21 -3.27
C GLY A 712 -4.72 13.16 -3.07
N SER A 713 -3.49 13.56 -2.78
CA SER A 713 -2.38 12.64 -2.47
C SER A 713 -2.75 11.71 -1.31
N LEU A 714 -3.30 12.27 -0.23
CA LEU A 714 -3.65 11.52 0.98
C LEU A 714 -4.91 10.69 0.79
N LEU A 715 -5.92 11.26 0.14
CA LEU A 715 -7.15 10.54 -0.20
C LEU A 715 -6.87 9.33 -1.11
N ALA A 716 -5.85 9.43 -1.97
CA ALA A 716 -5.41 8.35 -2.84
C ALA A 716 -4.60 7.28 -2.11
N VAL A 717 -3.55 7.63 -1.36
CA VAL A 717 -2.68 6.63 -0.69
C VAL A 717 -3.37 5.88 0.46
N THR A 718 -4.51 6.40 0.93
CA THR A 718 -5.38 5.75 1.93
C THR A 718 -6.56 4.99 1.31
N SER A 719 -6.57 4.81 -0.01
CA SER A 719 -7.57 4.06 -0.77
C SER A 719 -6.92 2.90 -1.52
N ALA A 720 -7.74 2.00 -2.07
CA ALA A 720 -7.30 1.02 -3.05
C ALA A 720 -7.58 1.53 -4.47
N PRO A 721 -6.94 0.97 -5.52
CA PRO A 721 -7.31 1.27 -6.89
C PRO A 721 -8.81 1.07 -7.10
N TYR A 722 -9.48 2.07 -7.69
CA TYR A 722 -10.91 2.09 -8.01
C TYR A 722 -11.90 2.06 -6.82
N ARG A 723 -11.46 1.95 -5.56
CA ARG A 723 -12.37 1.92 -4.39
C ARG A 723 -11.84 2.66 -3.17
N THR A 724 -12.75 3.35 -2.47
CA THR A 724 -12.44 4.00 -1.19
C THR A 724 -12.32 2.97 -0.07
N SER A 725 -11.57 3.30 0.98
CA SER A 725 -11.48 2.50 2.20
C SER A 725 -11.64 3.39 3.45
N PRO A 726 -12.86 3.49 4.01
CA PRO A 726 -13.10 4.21 5.27
C PRO A 726 -12.22 3.70 6.41
N VAL A 727 -12.08 2.37 6.52
CA VAL A 727 -11.26 1.69 7.53
C VAL A 727 -9.81 2.17 7.42
N SER A 728 -9.21 2.09 6.23
CA SER A 728 -7.82 2.51 6.03
C SER A 728 -7.62 4.01 6.24
N ARG A 729 -8.57 4.85 5.82
CA ARG A 729 -8.56 6.30 6.07
C ARG A 729 -8.60 6.63 7.56
N GLY A 730 -9.51 6.00 8.30
CA GLY A 730 -9.62 6.15 9.74
C GLY A 730 -8.36 5.68 10.48
N HIS A 731 -7.82 4.52 10.08
CA HIS A 731 -6.60 3.97 10.65
C HIS A 731 -5.44 4.94 10.45
N TRP A 732 -5.29 5.46 9.23
CA TRP A 732 -4.24 6.41 8.89
C TRP A 732 -4.35 7.70 9.73
N ILE A 733 -5.55 8.23 9.97
CA ILE A 733 -5.74 9.40 10.85
C ILE A 733 -5.26 9.09 12.28
N LEU A 734 -5.69 7.96 12.84
CA LEU A 734 -5.33 7.56 14.21
C LEU A 734 -3.82 7.33 14.36
N ASP A 735 -3.21 6.60 13.44
CA ASP A 735 -1.79 6.24 13.46
C ASP A 735 -0.89 7.43 13.09
N ASN A 736 -1.10 8.02 11.92
CA ASN A 736 -0.17 8.99 11.35
C ASN A 736 -0.38 10.41 11.90
N VAL A 737 -1.63 10.82 12.13
CA VAL A 737 -1.96 12.20 12.54
C VAL A 737 -2.08 12.35 14.05
N LEU A 738 -2.68 11.37 14.75
CA LEU A 738 -2.93 11.46 16.19
C LEU A 738 -1.96 10.65 17.05
N GLY A 739 -1.20 9.70 16.48
CA GLY A 739 -0.28 8.86 17.25
C GLY A 739 -0.99 7.93 18.24
N THR A 740 -2.25 7.60 17.97
CA THR A 740 -3.08 6.69 18.76
C THR A 740 -3.56 5.53 17.87
N PRO A 741 -2.66 4.75 17.25
CA PRO A 741 -3.05 3.67 16.36
C PRO A 741 -3.95 2.67 17.08
N PRO A 742 -4.98 2.11 16.41
CA PRO A 742 -5.71 1.00 16.98
C PRO A 742 -4.76 -0.19 17.22
N PRO A 743 -5.06 -1.06 18.19
CA PRO A 743 -4.24 -2.26 18.39
C PRO A 743 -4.28 -3.14 17.14
N PRO A 744 -3.25 -3.98 16.92
CA PRO A 744 -3.24 -4.91 15.80
C PRO A 744 -4.48 -5.82 15.84
N PRO A 745 -5.02 -6.22 14.68
CA PRO A 745 -6.14 -7.16 14.64
C PRO A 745 -5.74 -8.48 15.33
N PRO A 746 -6.69 -9.17 15.99
CA PRO A 746 -6.44 -10.49 16.53
C PRO A 746 -6.00 -11.48 15.43
N PRO A 747 -5.21 -12.51 15.75
CA PRO A 747 -4.94 -13.62 14.83
C PRO A 747 -6.27 -14.26 14.41
N ASN A 748 -6.42 -14.62 13.13
CA ASN A 748 -7.59 -15.33 12.55
C ASN A 748 -8.92 -14.57 12.50
N VAL A 749 -8.93 -13.22 12.52
CA VAL A 749 -10.15 -12.47 12.16
C VAL A 749 -10.29 -12.49 10.63
N SER A 750 -11.32 -13.19 10.14
CA SER A 750 -11.71 -13.21 8.74
C SER A 750 -12.17 -11.82 8.25
N GLU A 751 -12.11 -11.61 6.93
CA GLU A 751 -12.75 -10.47 6.26
C GLU A 751 -14.27 -10.44 6.57
N LEU A 752 -14.97 -9.38 6.15
CA LEU A 752 -16.42 -9.29 6.35
C LEU A 752 -17.06 -10.64 5.95
N PRO A 753 -17.94 -11.25 6.78
CA PRO A 753 -18.61 -12.49 6.38
C PRO A 753 -19.16 -12.34 4.96
N GLU A 754 -18.92 -13.30 4.08
CA GLU A 754 -19.26 -13.20 2.64
C GLU A 754 -20.72 -12.77 2.44
N GLU A 755 -21.63 -13.27 3.27
CA GLU A 755 -23.05 -12.87 3.29
C GLU A 755 -23.28 -11.35 3.47
N ILE A 756 -22.43 -10.67 4.24
CA ILE A 756 -22.45 -9.21 4.44
C ILE A 756 -21.69 -8.50 3.30
N GLU A 757 -20.57 -9.04 2.86
CA GLU A 757 -19.75 -8.47 1.78
C GLU A 757 -20.47 -8.52 0.41
N GLU A 758 -21.21 -9.57 0.11
CA GLU A 758 -21.92 -9.77 -1.15
C GLU A 758 -23.30 -9.08 -1.17
N ASN A 759 -23.81 -8.64 -0.02
CA ASN A 759 -25.11 -8.00 0.07
C ASN A 759 -25.09 -6.62 -0.61
N ARG A 760 -25.48 -6.56 -1.89
CA ARG A 760 -25.46 -5.34 -2.73
C ARG A 760 -26.45 -4.26 -2.26
N ARG A 761 -27.37 -4.58 -1.34
CA ARG A 761 -28.36 -3.63 -0.80
C ARG A 761 -27.81 -2.80 0.34
N LEU A 762 -26.93 -3.39 1.14
CA LEU A 762 -26.23 -2.68 2.19
C LEU A 762 -25.17 -1.78 1.55
N SER A 763 -25.22 -0.51 1.88
CA SER A 763 -24.08 0.38 1.70
C SER A 763 -22.87 -0.18 2.43
N PHE A 764 -21.65 0.16 1.96
CA PHE A 764 -20.42 -0.26 2.64
C PHE A 764 -20.39 0.15 4.12
N ARG A 765 -21.06 1.27 4.45
CA ARG A 765 -21.26 1.70 5.83
C ARG A 765 -22.11 0.71 6.62
N GLU A 766 -23.27 0.33 6.11
CA GLU A 766 -24.17 -0.62 6.79
C GLU A 766 -23.50 -1.99 6.96
N LYS A 767 -22.73 -2.45 5.96
CA LYS A 767 -21.90 -3.65 6.06
C LYS A 767 -20.92 -3.57 7.24
N LEU A 768 -20.24 -2.43 7.37
CA LEU A 768 -19.29 -2.21 8.44
C LEU A 768 -19.97 -2.00 9.80
N GLU A 769 -21.15 -1.40 9.85
CA GLU A 769 -21.97 -1.28 11.06
C GLU A 769 -22.48 -2.64 11.55
N LEU A 770 -22.85 -3.55 10.64
CA LEU A 770 -23.15 -4.95 10.99
C LEU A 770 -21.90 -5.66 11.51
N HIS A 771 -20.75 -5.49 10.88
CA HIS A 771 -19.49 -6.05 11.37
C HIS A 771 -19.13 -5.54 12.78
N ARG A 772 -19.39 -4.25 13.04
CA ARG A 772 -19.21 -3.61 14.35
C ARG A 772 -20.18 -4.10 15.43
N SER A 773 -21.21 -4.86 15.10
CA SER A 773 -22.10 -5.43 16.12
C SER A 773 -21.40 -6.49 16.99
N LYS A 774 -20.30 -7.09 16.50
CA LYS A 774 -19.47 -8.03 17.27
C LYS A 774 -18.62 -7.27 18.30
N PRO A 775 -18.64 -7.66 19.60
CA PRO A 775 -17.89 -6.96 20.65
C PRO A 775 -16.40 -6.78 20.34
N ASN A 776 -15.75 -7.80 19.78
CA ASN A 776 -14.32 -7.78 19.43
C ASN A 776 -13.98 -6.77 18.31
N CYS A 777 -14.92 -6.53 17.39
CA CYS A 777 -14.74 -5.62 16.27
C CYS A 777 -15.10 -4.18 16.66
N TYR A 778 -16.13 -4.00 17.50
CA TYR A 778 -16.62 -2.69 17.94
C TYR A 778 -15.53 -1.82 18.57
N ALA A 779 -14.68 -2.41 19.41
CA ALA A 779 -13.68 -1.69 20.18
C ALA A 779 -12.72 -0.84 19.33
N CYS A 780 -12.24 -1.38 18.21
CA CYS A 780 -11.33 -0.69 17.30
C CYS A 780 -12.10 0.15 16.27
N HIS A 781 -13.13 -0.42 15.67
CA HIS A 781 -13.89 0.21 14.60
C HIS A 781 -14.73 1.41 15.05
N SER A 782 -15.15 1.44 16.33
CA SER A 782 -15.86 2.60 16.91
C SER A 782 -15.04 3.90 16.93
N GLN A 783 -13.70 3.82 16.88
CA GLN A 783 -12.83 4.99 16.79
C GLN A 783 -12.45 5.32 15.34
N MET A 784 -12.18 4.28 14.57
CA MET A 784 -11.59 4.38 13.24
C MET A 784 -12.62 4.74 12.16
N ASP A 785 -13.72 3.99 12.10
CA ASP A 785 -14.67 4.09 11.00
C ASP A 785 -15.38 5.44 10.94
N PRO A 786 -15.80 6.06 12.07
CA PRO A 786 -16.38 7.40 12.04
C PRO A 786 -15.48 8.44 11.38
N LEU A 787 -14.16 8.35 11.60
CA LEU A 787 -13.18 9.25 10.98
C LEU A 787 -13.11 8.99 9.47
N GLY A 788 -13.10 7.72 9.06
CA GLY A 788 -13.14 7.30 7.66
C GLY A 788 -14.40 7.73 6.90
N PHE A 789 -15.58 7.49 7.49
CA PHE A 789 -16.88 7.84 6.89
C PHE A 789 -16.99 9.33 6.59
N SER A 790 -16.41 10.19 7.42
CA SER A 790 -16.39 11.63 7.20
C SER A 790 -15.64 12.06 5.92
N LEU A 791 -14.84 11.16 5.34
CA LEU A 791 -14.10 11.38 4.10
C LEU A 791 -14.72 10.65 2.89
N GLU A 792 -15.83 9.92 3.04
CA GLU A 792 -16.42 9.18 1.91
C GLU A 792 -17.03 10.05 0.80
N GLN A 793 -17.23 11.33 1.10
CA GLN A 793 -17.53 12.36 0.10
C GLN A 793 -16.35 12.66 -0.84
N TYR A 794 -15.22 11.98 -0.70
CA TYR A 794 -14.17 11.95 -1.71
C TYR A 794 -14.02 10.55 -2.26
N ASP A 795 -13.92 10.44 -3.59
CA ASP A 795 -13.55 9.19 -4.25
C ASP A 795 -12.12 8.77 -3.90
N TRP A 796 -11.71 7.63 -4.44
CA TRP A 796 -10.41 7.03 -4.20
C TRP A 796 -9.24 7.83 -4.80
N PHE A 797 -9.50 8.87 -5.60
CA PHE A 797 -8.47 9.76 -6.16
C PHE A 797 -8.60 11.22 -5.69
N GLY A 798 -9.52 11.49 -4.75
CA GLY A 798 -9.70 12.79 -4.12
C GLY A 798 -10.70 13.74 -4.80
N ARG A 799 -11.49 13.27 -5.78
CA ARG A 799 -12.62 14.05 -6.32
C ARG A 799 -13.78 14.04 -5.35
N TYR A 800 -14.43 15.19 -5.20
CA TYR A 800 -15.59 15.31 -4.33
C TYR A 800 -16.84 14.68 -4.99
N ARG A 801 -17.64 13.95 -4.21
CA ARG A 801 -18.88 13.29 -4.62
C ARG A 801 -19.91 13.30 -3.50
N THR A 802 -21.20 13.26 -3.86
CA THR A 802 -22.32 13.14 -2.91
C THR A 802 -23.04 11.79 -3.01
N ARG A 803 -22.77 11.03 -4.08
CA ARG A 803 -23.35 9.72 -4.35
C ARG A 803 -22.27 8.71 -4.74
N ARG A 804 -22.54 7.43 -4.51
CA ARG A 804 -21.79 6.29 -5.04
C ARG A 804 -22.79 5.36 -5.73
N GLY A 805 -22.74 5.31 -7.06
CA GLY A 805 -23.84 4.71 -7.84
C GLY A 805 -25.17 5.41 -7.52
N ARG A 806 -26.20 4.63 -7.19
CA ARG A 806 -27.53 5.16 -6.80
C ARG A 806 -27.63 5.60 -5.33
N GLN A 807 -26.66 5.26 -4.49
CA GLN A 807 -26.72 5.52 -3.04
C GLN A 807 -26.19 6.93 -2.70
N THR A 808 -26.90 7.63 -1.81
CA THR A 808 -26.42 8.89 -1.22
C THR A 808 -25.44 8.57 -0.10
N ILE A 809 -24.31 9.29 -0.06
CA ILE A 809 -23.27 9.08 0.95
C ILE A 809 -23.69 9.74 2.26
N ASP A 810 -23.65 8.99 3.37
CA ASP A 810 -23.78 9.52 4.73
C ASP A 810 -22.39 9.78 5.36
N PRO A 811 -21.97 11.06 5.49
CA PRO A 811 -20.67 11.42 6.03
C PRO A 811 -20.67 11.64 7.55
N LYS A 812 -21.72 11.24 8.27
CA LYS A 812 -21.79 11.41 9.73
C LYS A 812 -20.85 10.45 10.46
N GLY A 813 -20.18 10.95 11.49
CA GLY A 813 -19.36 10.15 12.41
C GLY A 813 -19.75 10.44 13.85
N GLN A 814 -19.61 9.44 14.73
CA GLN A 814 -19.73 9.58 16.17
C GLN A 814 -18.54 8.89 16.85
N LEU A 815 -17.77 9.64 17.63
CA LEU A 815 -16.67 9.09 18.42
C LEU A 815 -17.19 8.36 19.68
N PRO A 816 -16.39 7.48 20.31
CA PRO A 816 -16.83 6.76 21.52
C PRO A 816 -17.20 7.65 22.71
N ASN A 817 -16.72 8.90 22.74
CA ASN A 817 -17.10 9.88 23.76
C ASN A 817 -18.48 10.52 23.50
N GLY A 818 -19.19 10.10 22.45
CA GLY A 818 -20.49 10.63 22.03
C GLY A 818 -20.42 11.87 21.14
N THR A 819 -19.22 12.37 20.80
CA THR A 819 -19.08 13.53 19.90
C THR A 819 -19.51 13.16 18.50
N GLU A 820 -20.56 13.82 18.02
CA GLU A 820 -21.03 13.71 16.64
C GLU A 820 -20.39 14.78 15.75
N PHE A 821 -20.10 14.41 14.51
CA PHE A 821 -19.56 15.30 13.49
C PHE A 821 -20.01 14.86 12.09
N THR A 822 -19.87 15.74 11.11
CA THR A 822 -20.33 15.46 9.74
C THR A 822 -19.33 15.95 8.72
N GLY A 823 -18.91 15.03 7.84
CA GLY A 823 -18.00 15.31 6.74
C GLY A 823 -16.65 15.87 7.16
N LEU A 824 -15.91 16.35 6.16
CA LEU A 824 -14.58 16.93 6.37
C LEU A 824 -14.59 18.11 7.36
N ALA A 825 -15.59 19.00 7.26
CA ALA A 825 -15.68 20.16 8.13
C ALA A 825 -15.79 19.78 9.61
N GLY A 826 -16.65 18.81 9.94
CA GLY A 826 -16.79 18.30 11.30
C GLY A 826 -15.55 17.57 11.79
N LEU A 827 -14.92 16.74 10.94
CA LEU A 827 -13.67 16.04 11.27
C LEU A 827 -12.56 17.03 11.67
N LYS A 828 -12.36 18.07 10.87
CA LYS A 828 -11.36 19.13 11.15
C LYS A 828 -11.61 19.78 12.50
N GLN A 829 -12.87 20.12 12.78
CA GLN A 829 -13.25 20.76 14.03
C GLN A 829 -12.97 19.84 15.22
N VAL A 830 -13.39 18.58 15.17
CA VAL A 830 -13.16 17.60 16.25
C VAL A 830 -11.67 17.43 16.54
N ILE A 831 -10.83 17.32 15.51
CA ILE A 831 -9.38 17.18 15.72
C ILE A 831 -8.78 18.42 16.36
N VAL A 832 -9.12 19.62 15.88
CA VAL A 832 -8.56 20.87 16.40
C VAL A 832 -9.09 21.22 17.79
N GLU A 833 -10.35 20.91 18.10
CA GLU A 833 -10.97 21.29 19.37
C GLU A 833 -10.77 20.24 20.47
N GLN A 834 -10.75 18.95 20.14
CA GLN A 834 -10.72 17.87 21.12
C GLN A 834 -9.45 17.01 21.10
N ARG A 835 -8.71 16.98 19.98
CA ARG A 835 -7.53 16.11 19.79
C ARG A 835 -6.25 16.89 19.44
N ARG A 836 -6.22 18.19 19.75
CA ARG A 836 -5.09 19.10 19.50
C ARG A 836 -3.80 18.59 20.14
N ASP A 837 -3.89 18.13 21.38
CA ASP A 837 -2.72 17.68 22.15
C ASP A 837 -2.08 16.44 21.52
N ASP A 838 -2.91 15.51 21.02
CA ASP A 838 -2.45 14.32 20.28
C ASP A 838 -1.77 14.71 18.97
N LEU A 839 -2.35 15.65 18.21
CA LEU A 839 -1.75 16.17 16.98
C LEU A 839 -0.37 16.79 17.24
N VAL A 840 -0.25 17.67 18.26
CA VAL A 840 1.02 18.33 18.59
C VAL A 840 2.06 17.32 19.09
N ARG A 841 1.64 16.36 19.92
CA ARG A 841 2.52 15.27 20.39
C ARG A 841 3.01 14.41 19.23
N GLN A 842 2.12 13.95 18.37
CA GLN A 842 2.48 13.08 17.25
C GLN A 842 3.45 13.78 16.30
N MET A 843 3.18 15.04 15.95
CA MET A 843 4.10 15.81 15.12
C MET A 843 5.46 16.01 15.79
N SER A 844 5.47 16.25 17.11
CA SER A 844 6.72 16.36 17.89
C SER A 844 7.53 15.06 17.87
N GLN A 845 6.86 13.91 18.02
CA GLN A 845 7.48 12.59 17.96
C GLN A 845 8.04 12.28 16.58
N LYS A 846 7.27 12.52 15.51
CA LYS A 846 7.73 12.30 14.14
C LYS A 846 8.90 13.20 13.78
N MET A 847 8.84 14.49 14.13
CA MET A 847 9.92 15.44 13.89
C MET A 847 11.20 15.06 14.66
N LEU A 848 11.09 14.68 15.94
CA LEU A 848 12.24 14.25 16.73
C LEU A 848 12.84 12.95 16.20
N SER A 849 12.01 11.97 15.84
CA SER A 849 12.48 10.70 15.25
C SER A 849 13.25 10.92 13.95
N TYR A 850 12.73 11.76 13.06
CA TYR A 850 13.40 12.15 11.82
C TYR A 850 14.72 12.90 12.09
N ALA A 851 14.73 13.84 13.03
CA ALA A 851 15.93 14.61 13.37
C ALA A 851 17.05 13.74 13.94
N LEU A 852 16.72 12.70 14.72
CA LEU A 852 17.67 11.76 15.31
C LEU A 852 18.04 10.60 14.38
N GLY A 853 17.25 10.34 13.33
CA GLY A 853 17.47 9.20 12.42
C GLY A 853 17.35 7.85 13.12
N ARG A 854 16.45 7.73 14.11
CA ARG A 854 16.18 6.48 14.83
C ARG A 854 14.75 6.45 15.37
N GLN A 855 14.29 5.25 15.71
CA GLN A 855 13.08 5.07 16.48
C GLN A 855 13.23 5.71 17.87
N LEU A 856 12.16 6.34 18.35
CA LEU A 856 12.09 6.87 19.70
C LEU A 856 11.78 5.76 20.69
N GLU A 857 12.43 5.84 21.84
CA GLU A 857 12.33 4.88 22.93
C GLU A 857 11.77 5.55 24.17
N TYR A 858 11.53 4.75 25.22
CA TYR A 858 10.98 5.25 26.48
C TYR A 858 11.78 6.41 27.08
N TYR A 859 13.11 6.42 26.89
CA TYR A 859 13.98 7.44 27.43
C TYR A 859 13.91 8.79 26.69
N ASP A 860 13.26 8.86 25.53
CA ASP A 860 13.03 10.10 24.78
C ASP A 860 11.79 10.87 25.27
N GLU A 861 10.93 10.24 26.06
CA GLU A 861 9.70 10.83 26.61
C GLU A 861 9.92 12.13 27.41
N PRO A 862 10.97 12.32 28.24
CA PRO A 862 11.26 13.61 28.85
C PRO A 862 11.43 14.74 27.81
N ALA A 863 12.14 14.46 26.71
CA ALA A 863 12.36 15.41 25.64
C ALA A 863 11.06 15.73 24.88
N ILE A 864 10.26 14.71 24.58
CA ILE A 864 8.94 14.88 23.94
C ILE A 864 8.04 15.76 24.80
N ARG A 865 7.93 15.49 26.11
CA ARG A 865 7.10 16.29 27.03
C ARG A 865 7.55 17.75 27.08
N GLN A 866 8.87 17.99 27.10
CA GLN A 866 9.42 19.34 27.08
C GLN A 866 9.10 20.06 25.76
N ILE A 867 9.31 19.42 24.62
CA ILE A 867 9.01 19.98 23.29
C ILE A 867 7.53 20.33 23.20
N VAL A 868 6.63 19.39 23.49
CA VAL A 868 5.17 19.59 23.44
C VAL A 868 4.75 20.75 24.33
N SER A 869 5.23 20.78 25.59
CA SER A 869 4.90 21.86 26.52
C SER A 869 5.31 23.25 26.00
N LYS A 870 6.49 23.36 25.39
CA LYS A 870 6.99 24.62 24.81
C LYS A 870 6.23 25.02 23.55
N VAL A 871 5.97 24.08 22.66
CA VAL A 871 5.22 24.31 21.42
C VAL A 871 3.80 24.77 21.73
N MET A 872 3.11 24.11 22.67
CA MET A 872 1.75 24.50 23.07
C MET A 872 1.71 25.88 23.75
N ALA A 873 2.75 26.23 24.53
CA ALA A 873 2.86 27.55 25.17
C ALA A 873 3.03 28.68 24.15
N GLU A 874 3.61 28.39 22.97
CA GLU A 874 3.83 29.33 21.87
C GLU A 874 2.77 29.17 20.75
N ASN A 875 1.53 28.77 21.11
CA ASN A 875 0.40 28.61 20.18
C ASN A 875 0.67 27.64 19.01
N ASP A 876 1.34 26.52 19.29
CA ASP A 876 1.66 25.44 18.36
C ASP A 876 2.49 25.84 17.15
N GLN A 877 3.34 26.85 17.26
CA GLN A 877 4.11 27.34 16.13
C GLN A 877 5.10 26.29 15.56
N MET A 878 5.09 26.14 14.24
CA MET A 878 5.97 25.20 13.52
C MET A 878 7.45 25.48 13.79
N GLN A 879 7.91 26.74 13.75
CA GLN A 879 9.32 27.04 13.98
C GLN A 879 9.74 26.79 15.43
N THR A 880 8.83 26.99 16.40
CA THR A 880 9.06 26.60 17.79
C THR A 880 9.32 25.11 17.91
N LEU A 881 8.54 24.27 17.21
CA LEU A 881 8.78 22.82 17.18
C LEU A 881 10.19 22.50 16.66
N LEU A 882 10.60 23.07 15.52
CA LEU A 882 11.92 22.81 14.95
C LEU A 882 13.05 23.26 15.90
N GLN A 883 12.91 24.42 16.53
CA GLN A 883 13.88 24.93 17.49
C GLN A 883 13.97 24.03 18.73
N GLU A 884 12.84 23.61 19.31
CA GLU A 884 12.84 22.78 20.52
C GLU A 884 13.34 21.36 20.26
N VAL A 885 13.15 20.82 19.05
CA VAL A 885 13.80 19.55 18.63
C VAL A 885 15.32 19.68 18.65
N VAL A 886 15.88 20.73 18.05
CA VAL A 886 17.33 20.98 18.03
C VAL A 886 17.89 21.25 19.43
N LEU A 887 17.10 21.89 20.28
CA LEU A 887 17.50 22.21 21.65
C LEU A 887 17.32 21.05 22.63
N SER A 888 16.66 19.98 22.21
CA SER A 888 16.40 18.82 23.04
C SER A 888 17.69 18.13 23.49
N PHE A 889 17.62 17.46 24.64
CA PHE A 889 18.72 16.67 25.16
C PHE A 889 19.24 15.60 24.19
N PRO A 890 18.41 14.72 23.58
CA PRO A 890 18.90 13.71 22.65
C PRO A 890 19.50 14.29 21.37
N PHE A 891 19.11 15.50 20.93
CA PHE A 891 19.74 16.13 19.76
C PHE A 891 21.13 16.71 20.08
N GLN A 892 21.36 17.17 21.31
CA GLN A 892 22.61 17.83 21.70
C GLN A 892 23.64 16.91 22.39
N TYR A 893 23.17 15.76 22.88
CA TYR A 893 23.96 14.79 23.62
C TYR A 893 23.92 13.44 22.93
N LYS A 894 24.88 12.59 23.27
CA LYS A 894 24.96 11.22 22.78
C LYS A 894 25.57 10.32 23.85
N MET A 895 25.44 9.03 23.62
CA MET A 895 25.98 8.00 24.50
C MET A 895 26.65 6.91 23.66
N ASN A 896 27.71 6.31 24.18
CA ASN A 896 28.34 5.19 23.50
C ASN A 896 27.40 3.97 23.53
N ARG A 897 27.54 3.06 22.56
CA ARG A 897 26.76 1.83 22.54
C ARG A 897 26.93 1.14 23.90
N PRO A 898 25.84 0.80 24.62
CA PRO A 898 25.93 -0.05 25.79
C PRO A 898 26.67 -1.30 25.35
N SER A 899 27.81 -1.62 25.98
CA SER A 899 28.47 -2.90 25.75
C SER A 899 27.42 -3.97 25.94
N GLN A 900 27.09 -4.71 24.88
CA GLN A 900 26.28 -5.91 24.99
C GLN A 900 26.96 -6.72 26.08
N VAL A 901 26.31 -6.82 27.24
CA VAL A 901 26.68 -7.83 28.23
C VAL A 901 26.52 -9.11 27.44
N ALA A 902 27.64 -9.68 27.03
CA ALA A 902 27.65 -11.03 26.55
C ALA A 902 26.93 -11.82 27.63
N THR A 903 25.80 -12.41 27.29
CA THR A 903 25.27 -13.58 27.96
C THR A 903 26.27 -14.71 27.70
N THR A 904 27.47 -14.55 28.27
CA THR A 904 28.31 -15.69 28.60
C THR A 904 27.58 -16.42 29.71
N GLU A 905 27.35 -17.70 29.42
CA GLU A 905 26.88 -18.76 30.31
C GLU A 905 25.35 -18.90 30.43
N LYS A 906 24.80 -19.87 29.68
CA LYS A 906 24.77 -21.26 30.17
C LYS A 906 24.54 -22.28 29.03
N PRO A 907 24.93 -23.56 29.25
CA PRO A 907 25.30 -24.54 28.23
C PRO A 907 24.16 -25.06 27.38
#